data_AF-A0A7S4RDE0-F1
#
_entry.id   AF-A0A7S4RDE0-F1
#
_cell.length_a   1.000
_cell.length_b   1.000
_cell.length_c   1.000
_cell.angle_alpha   90.00
_cell.angle_beta   90.00
_cell.angle_gamma   90.00
#
_symmetry.space_group_name_H-M   'P 1'
#
loop_
_entity.id
_entity.type
_entity.pdbx_description
1 polymer ?
#
loop_
_entity_poly.entity_id
_entity_poly.type
_entity_poly.pdbx_seq_one_letter_code
_entity_poly.pdbx_strand_id
1 'polypeptide(L)'
;PPPPQKKAKLTSKTVRTTTKQAQLLIRKCVSQLDELSTILSTTTAASPETKILNQTFDSNVNRRLLGNAPVRKVQFLSPLNTIQSLRNTLHEIDYAVCDLLLLEHHTLSRIQRQLSSISSPVNSSVVKGDGSSSSNNTINTINILGRSLIVLNLYFDDLLLGQYVLSDIIASHMKHSAGVPHELVDAEYGKSFLHRLGKPLYDTLKVLTLNRNRQRAYMDALMMREWSALQREATAVDYYYREDVVEVQKQQQLIASSAITTTKPTTTTPYVTNYVLGIGVWLMEHHLGIGVELDLFCGEHDLSIAYWYWDFLLSTRLNIVTSMRKEVVEQKVKEVQRQKKKLLEEKEEEAVATEARMVEKGNVVVEQKVKEVQRQKKKLLEEKEEEVVATEARMVEKGNVVVEHNKRNSKGKKKGKKGKSGGGGGGGAKSASGGGAGSSGQVGSNSSSAAAAAAALAATSAVLTPTEEDAEDDMEFMLLGLRRLLCRGIVRFLAALNQAGLVKPPIFEFTTHQRRFEKRFESFSVISQPPPLTYDDYCQGSDFSSIQPEELLASAAECFRASKAAVDKLLVMLNKRSGSSSALLSSTTSMTASDEKDMLNYLPVAKEEVMSLAKVCVGNSLFLHKLTQQVRSGEKVTGKVLIDFSAHKQFCSIKIT
;
A
#
# COMPACT_ATOMS: atom_id res chain seq x y z
N PRO A 1 5.31 47.32 23.51
CA PRO A 1 5.14 45.89 23.86
C PRO A 1 4.73 45.08 22.62
N PRO A 2 5.48 44.03 22.22
CA PRO A 2 4.97 43.13 21.20
C PRO A 2 3.66 42.52 21.71
N PRO A 3 2.64 42.33 20.84
CA PRO A 3 1.39 41.71 21.26
C PRO A 3 1.72 40.35 21.90
N PRO A 4 1.00 39.95 22.97
CA PRO A 4 1.24 38.68 23.62
C PRO A 4 1.18 37.60 22.56
N GLN A 5 2.28 36.87 22.40
CA GLN A 5 2.33 35.68 21.55
C GLN A 5 1.33 34.68 22.13
N LYS A 6 0.07 34.75 21.68
CA LYS A 6 -0.87 33.65 21.82
C LYS A 6 -0.15 32.46 21.21
N LYS A 7 0.21 31.47 22.03
CA LYS A 7 0.75 30.20 21.54
C LYS A 7 -0.27 29.67 20.54
N ALA A 8 0.01 29.85 19.25
CA ALA A 8 -0.81 29.38 18.14
C ALA A 8 -0.62 27.86 18.03
N LYS A 9 -0.91 27.13 19.10
CA LYS A 9 -0.95 25.68 19.06
C LYS A 9 -2.30 25.32 18.47
N LEU A 10 -2.29 24.60 17.35
CA LEU A 10 -3.50 23.98 16.82
C LEU A 10 -4.09 23.12 17.93
N THR A 11 -5.40 23.23 18.13
CA THR A 11 -6.13 22.39 19.08
C THR A 11 -7.00 21.43 18.30
N SER A 12 -7.32 20.27 18.88
CA SER A 12 -8.21 19.28 18.24
C SER A 12 -9.52 19.88 17.72
N LYS A 13 -10.09 20.85 18.43
CA LYS A 13 -11.36 21.53 18.08
C LYS A 13 -11.22 22.51 16.91
N THR A 14 -10.03 23.07 16.68
CA THR A 14 -9.80 24.12 15.69
C THR A 14 -8.95 23.67 14.51
N VAL A 15 -8.40 22.45 14.54
CA VAL A 15 -7.44 21.98 13.54
C VAL A 15 -8.02 22.05 12.12
N ARG A 16 -9.24 21.55 11.90
CA ARG A 16 -9.87 21.57 10.57
C ARG A 16 -10.17 22.99 10.09
N THR A 17 -10.80 23.82 10.92
CA THR A 17 -11.19 25.18 10.54
C THR A 17 -9.97 26.06 10.27
N THR A 18 -8.97 25.99 11.15
CA THR A 18 -7.70 26.73 11.01
C THR A 18 -6.92 26.27 9.78
N THR A 19 -6.87 24.96 9.53
CA THR A 19 -6.17 24.42 8.35
C THR A 19 -6.88 24.79 7.06
N LYS A 20 -8.22 24.73 6.98
CA LYS A 20 -8.98 25.21 5.81
C LYS A 20 -8.71 26.69 5.54
N GLN A 21 -8.70 27.52 6.58
CA GLN A 21 -8.37 28.95 6.45
C GLN A 21 -6.92 29.15 5.95
N ALA A 22 -5.96 28.40 6.49
CA ALA A 22 -4.56 28.45 6.05
C ALA A 22 -4.43 28.03 4.58
N GLN A 23 -5.08 26.95 4.16
CA GLN A 23 -5.11 26.48 2.78
C GLN A 23 -5.67 27.53 1.81
N LEU A 24 -6.79 28.18 2.17
CA LEU A 24 -7.36 29.27 1.37
C LEU A 24 -6.39 30.44 1.21
N LEU A 25 -5.70 30.84 2.30
CA LEU A 25 -4.68 31.89 2.26
C LEU A 25 -3.49 31.48 1.38
N ILE A 26 -3.01 30.24 1.50
CA ILE A 26 -1.91 29.71 0.70
C ILE A 26 -2.26 29.76 -0.79
N ARG A 27 -3.43 29.25 -1.18
CA ARG A 27 -3.89 29.25 -2.58
C ARG A 27 -4.03 30.67 -3.13
N LYS A 28 -4.53 31.62 -2.32
CA LYS A 28 -4.56 33.05 -2.68
C LYS A 28 -3.16 33.62 -2.89
N CYS A 29 -2.22 33.36 -1.97
CA CYS A 29 -0.83 33.82 -2.09
C CYS A 29 -0.14 33.24 -3.34
N VAL A 30 -0.37 31.96 -3.65
CA VAL A 30 0.15 31.32 -4.88
C VAL A 30 -0.37 32.05 -6.12
N SER A 31 -1.68 32.34 -6.20
CA SER A 31 -2.25 33.08 -7.32
C SER A 31 -1.63 34.48 -7.50
N GLN A 32 -1.32 35.16 -6.39
CA GLN A 32 -0.65 36.47 -6.43
C GLN A 32 0.82 36.35 -6.86
N LEU A 33 1.53 35.30 -6.43
CA LEU A 33 2.89 35.03 -6.88
C LEU A 33 2.95 34.69 -8.37
N ASP A 34 1.94 34.00 -8.90
CA ASP A 34 1.83 33.70 -10.32
C ASP A 34 1.65 34.97 -11.15
N GLU A 35 0.78 35.89 -10.71
CA GLU A 35 0.61 37.22 -11.33
C GLU A 35 1.93 38.02 -11.30
N LEU A 36 2.60 38.07 -10.14
CA LEU A 36 3.91 38.73 -10.00
C LEU A 36 4.98 38.10 -10.90
N SER A 37 4.98 36.78 -11.03
CA SER A 37 5.91 36.06 -11.91
C SER A 37 5.69 36.44 -13.38
N THR A 38 4.43 36.58 -13.81
CA THR A 38 4.10 37.03 -15.17
C THR A 38 4.57 38.46 -15.41
N ILE A 39 4.31 39.39 -14.47
CA ILE A 39 4.73 40.80 -14.56
C ILE A 39 6.27 40.91 -14.63
N LEU A 40 6.99 40.15 -13.82
CA LEU A 40 8.46 40.19 -13.81
C LEU A 40 9.07 39.56 -15.06
N SER A 41 8.40 38.57 -15.66
CA SER A 41 8.85 37.95 -16.91
C SER A 41 8.72 38.91 -18.10
N THR A 42 7.69 39.76 -18.13
CA THR A 42 7.48 40.77 -19.19
C THR A 42 8.35 42.02 -19.01
N THR A 43 8.79 42.32 -17.79
CA THR A 43 9.60 43.52 -17.45
C THR A 43 11.11 43.28 -17.66
N THR A 44 11.51 42.32 -18.50
CA THR A 44 12.91 41.92 -18.74
C THR A 44 13.72 42.98 -19.51
N ALA A 45 14.01 44.10 -18.84
CA ALA A 45 15.06 45.05 -19.19
C ALA A 45 16.16 45.04 -18.11
N ALA A 46 17.18 44.22 -18.37
CA ALA A 46 18.60 44.35 -17.99
C ALA A 46 18.99 44.92 -16.60
N SER A 47 19.16 44.05 -15.60
CA SER A 47 20.41 43.99 -14.78
C SER A 47 20.83 45.12 -13.79
N PRO A 48 20.02 46.07 -13.28
CA PRO A 48 20.49 46.98 -12.22
C PRO A 48 20.35 46.40 -10.80
N GLU A 49 19.37 45.52 -10.56
CA GLU A 49 18.97 45.09 -9.21
C GLU A 49 20.02 44.21 -8.52
N THR A 50 20.63 43.27 -9.25
CA THR A 50 21.71 42.43 -8.71
C THR A 50 22.94 43.27 -8.34
N LYS A 51 23.16 44.39 -9.05
CA LYS A 51 24.23 45.33 -8.75
C LYS A 51 23.94 46.09 -7.45
N ILE A 52 22.71 46.57 -7.26
CA ILE A 52 22.28 47.24 -6.02
C ILE A 52 22.32 46.28 -4.83
N LEU A 53 21.86 45.04 -4.98
CA LEU A 53 21.94 44.03 -3.92
C LEU A 53 23.39 43.72 -3.51
N ASN A 54 24.29 43.56 -4.48
CA ASN A 54 25.71 43.34 -4.21
C ASN A 54 26.42 44.57 -3.63
N GLN A 55 25.90 45.78 -3.86
CA GLN A 55 26.37 47.02 -3.24
C GLN A 55 25.80 47.20 -1.82
N THR A 56 24.57 46.74 -1.58
CA THR A 56 23.84 46.93 -0.30
C THR A 56 24.20 45.86 0.72
N PHE A 57 24.42 44.62 0.27
CA PHE A 57 24.78 43.48 1.12
C PHE A 57 26.20 43.01 0.78
N ASP A 58 27.12 43.14 1.75
CA ASP A 58 28.47 42.61 1.58
C ASP A 58 28.41 41.08 1.42
N SER A 59 28.92 40.57 0.31
CA SER A 59 29.08 39.12 0.09
C SER A 59 29.84 38.40 1.22
N ASN A 60 30.56 39.14 2.08
CA ASN A 60 31.29 38.69 3.26
C ASN A 60 30.65 39.16 4.59
N VAL A 61 29.33 39.31 4.70
CA VAL A 61 28.63 39.70 5.96
C VAL A 61 29.15 38.95 7.21
N ASN A 62 29.58 37.69 7.07
CA ASN A 62 30.14 36.87 8.16
C ASN A 62 31.48 37.38 8.72
N ARG A 63 32.16 38.34 8.09
CA ARG A 63 33.50 38.81 8.49
C ARG A 63 33.52 39.57 9.82
N ARG A 64 32.36 40.06 10.30
CA ARG A 64 32.25 40.85 11.55
C ARG A 64 31.45 40.18 12.66
N LEU A 65 30.83 39.03 12.41
CA LEU A 65 30.14 38.26 13.43
C LEU A 65 31.15 37.32 14.09
N LEU A 66 31.29 37.38 15.42
CA LEU A 66 32.26 36.65 16.27
C LEU A 66 32.06 35.12 16.29
N GLY A 67 31.61 34.51 15.20
CA GLY A 67 31.38 33.07 15.11
C GLY A 67 32.63 32.32 14.65
N ASN A 68 32.88 31.15 15.24
CA ASN A 68 33.95 30.22 14.82
C ASN A 68 33.66 29.52 13.48
N ALA A 69 32.60 29.91 12.77
CA ALA A 69 32.22 29.28 11.51
C ALA A 69 33.06 29.86 10.36
N PRO A 70 33.55 29.01 9.43
CA PRO A 70 34.29 29.49 8.26
C PRO A 70 33.40 30.42 7.43
N VAL A 71 34.02 31.46 6.86
CA VAL A 71 33.34 32.47 6.05
C VAL A 71 32.66 31.81 4.84
N ARG A 72 31.35 32.00 4.71
CA ARG A 72 30.56 31.55 3.56
C ARG A 72 30.22 32.73 2.66
N LYS A 73 30.37 32.55 1.35
CA LYS A 73 29.92 33.52 0.34
C LYS A 73 28.39 33.50 0.27
N VAL A 74 27.78 34.67 0.33
CA VAL A 74 26.33 34.82 0.12
C VAL A 74 26.04 34.76 -1.37
N GLN A 75 25.06 33.95 -1.78
CA GLN A 75 24.54 33.92 -3.14
C GLN A 75 23.10 34.43 -3.12
N PHE A 76 22.85 35.54 -3.82
CA PHE A 76 21.50 36.08 -3.97
C PHE A 76 20.77 35.38 -5.11
N LEU A 77 19.54 34.95 -4.86
CA LEU A 77 18.66 34.45 -5.90
C LEU A 77 18.13 35.63 -6.73
N SER A 78 17.86 35.39 -8.02
CA SER A 78 17.13 36.37 -8.82
C SER A 78 15.70 36.56 -8.28
N PRO A 79 15.05 37.71 -8.53
CA PRO A 79 13.66 37.91 -8.13
C PRO A 79 12.72 36.80 -8.62
N LEU A 80 12.88 36.37 -9.88
CA LEU A 80 12.08 35.27 -10.46
C LEU A 80 12.33 33.93 -9.74
N ASN A 81 13.59 33.57 -9.48
CA ASN A 81 13.92 32.35 -8.75
C ASN A 81 13.41 32.39 -7.30
N THR A 82 13.37 33.58 -6.69
CA THR A 82 12.84 33.78 -5.33
C THR A 82 11.34 33.55 -5.30
N ILE A 83 10.59 34.13 -6.24
CA ILE A 83 9.14 33.92 -6.37
C ILE A 83 8.84 32.45 -6.63
N GLN A 84 9.58 31.80 -7.52
CA GLN A 84 9.41 30.37 -7.78
C GLN A 84 9.69 29.53 -6.52
N SER A 85 10.72 29.87 -5.73
CA SER A 85 11.04 29.17 -4.48
C SER A 85 9.94 29.34 -3.42
N LEU A 86 9.37 30.54 -3.29
CA LEU A 86 8.24 30.80 -2.40
C LEU A 86 6.98 30.07 -2.86
N ARG A 87 6.69 30.11 -4.17
CA ARG A 87 5.57 29.39 -4.78
C ARG A 87 5.67 27.88 -4.51
N ASN A 88 6.83 27.29 -4.75
CA ASN A 88 7.08 25.87 -4.48
C ASN A 88 6.87 25.55 -3.00
N THR A 89 7.43 26.37 -2.10
CA THR A 89 7.25 26.21 -0.65
C THR A 89 5.79 26.25 -0.22
N LEU A 90 5.00 27.16 -0.79
CA LEU A 90 3.57 27.28 -0.49
C LEU A 90 2.77 26.09 -1.02
N HIS A 91 3.03 25.63 -2.25
CA HIS A 91 2.43 24.40 -2.78
C HIS A 91 2.79 23.16 -1.95
N GLU A 92 4.05 23.06 -1.52
CA GLU A 92 4.50 21.99 -0.65
C GLU A 92 3.77 22.00 0.69
N ILE A 93 3.54 23.18 1.29
CA ILE A 93 2.78 23.28 2.54
C ILE A 93 1.30 22.91 2.30
N ASP A 94 0.69 23.37 1.21
CA ASP A 94 -0.68 23.03 0.85
C ASP A 94 -0.86 21.50 0.76
N TYR A 95 -0.04 20.85 -0.07
CA TYR A 95 -0.11 19.42 -0.31
C TYR A 95 0.33 18.57 0.89
N ALA A 96 1.45 18.92 1.54
CA ALA A 96 2.05 18.05 2.54
C ALA A 96 1.46 18.20 3.93
N VAL A 97 0.99 19.41 4.26
CA VAL A 97 0.50 19.76 5.59
C VAL A 97 -1.01 19.92 5.58
N CYS A 98 -1.55 20.77 4.70
CA CYS A 98 -2.98 21.05 4.72
C CYS A 98 -3.79 19.82 4.30
N ASP A 99 -3.46 19.19 3.18
CA ASP A 99 -4.19 18.00 2.71
C ASP A 99 -4.08 16.84 3.71
N LEU A 100 -2.94 16.67 4.37
CA LEU A 100 -2.74 15.65 5.41
C LEU A 100 -3.67 15.86 6.62
N LEU A 101 -3.85 17.11 7.05
CA LEU A 101 -4.69 17.45 8.19
C LEU A 101 -6.19 17.51 7.83
N LEU A 102 -6.51 17.75 6.55
CA LEU A 102 -7.88 17.89 6.05
C LEU A 102 -8.47 16.60 5.47
N LEU A 103 -7.65 15.56 5.31
CA LEU A 103 -8.00 14.26 4.74
C LEU A 103 -9.40 13.79 5.16
N GLU A 104 -10.24 13.38 4.22
CA GLU A 104 -11.55 12.84 4.58
C GLU A 104 -11.44 11.32 4.76
N HIS A 105 -11.98 10.79 5.85
CA HIS A 105 -11.87 9.37 6.26
C HIS A 105 -10.41 8.88 6.46
N HIS A 106 -9.83 9.17 7.63
CA HIS A 106 -8.47 8.77 7.95
C HIS A 106 -8.40 7.32 8.42
N THR A 107 -7.88 6.44 7.56
CA THR A 107 -7.34 5.16 8.00
C THR A 107 -5.83 5.27 8.16
N LEU A 108 -5.25 4.42 9.00
CA LEU A 108 -3.80 4.45 9.21
C LEU A 108 -3.04 4.19 7.91
N SER A 109 -3.55 3.32 7.04
CA SER A 109 -3.00 3.04 5.71
C SER A 109 -2.91 4.30 4.86
N ARG A 110 -3.97 5.11 4.81
CA ARG A 110 -3.99 6.37 4.05
C ARG A 110 -2.98 7.39 4.58
N ILE A 111 -2.88 7.53 5.91
CA ILE A 111 -1.87 8.40 6.54
C ILE A 111 -0.46 7.92 6.18
N GLN A 112 -0.18 6.63 6.30
CA GLN A 112 1.11 6.04 5.92
C GLN A 112 1.43 6.27 4.44
N ARG A 113 0.46 6.05 3.54
CA ARG A 113 0.59 6.27 2.10
C ARG A 113 0.91 7.73 1.80
N GLN A 114 0.20 8.69 2.40
CA GLN A 114 0.49 10.11 2.18
C GLN A 114 1.87 10.52 2.73
N LEU A 115 2.25 10.05 3.92
CA LEU A 115 3.58 10.31 4.46
C LEU A 115 4.69 9.68 3.62
N SER A 116 4.45 8.48 3.08
CA SER A 116 5.36 7.82 2.12
C SER A 116 5.49 8.63 0.82
N SER A 117 4.38 9.15 0.32
CA SER A 117 4.32 10.03 -0.85
C SER A 117 5.06 11.35 -0.63
N ILE A 118 4.92 11.95 0.55
CA ILE A 118 5.66 13.15 0.98
C ILE A 118 7.16 12.86 1.09
N SER A 119 7.51 11.66 1.54
CA SER A 119 8.89 11.20 1.62
C SER A 119 9.49 10.89 0.24
N SER A 120 8.68 10.56 -0.76
CA SER A 120 9.13 10.11 -2.08
C SER A 120 9.56 11.29 -2.96
N PRO A 121 10.73 11.22 -3.60
CA PRO A 121 11.18 12.26 -4.53
C PRO A 121 10.47 12.21 -5.89
N VAL A 122 9.66 11.18 -6.16
CA VAL A 122 9.02 10.97 -7.47
C VAL A 122 7.76 11.84 -7.64
N ASN A 123 7.09 12.21 -6.55
CA ASN A 123 5.77 12.87 -6.59
C ASN A 123 5.82 14.38 -6.85
N SER A 124 6.99 15.00 -6.84
CA SER A 124 7.11 16.45 -6.99
C SER A 124 7.20 16.90 -8.46
N SER A 125 6.75 16.06 -9.40
CA SER A 125 6.52 16.43 -10.81
C SER A 125 5.25 17.27 -11.04
N VAL A 126 4.42 17.46 -10.01
CA VAL A 126 3.21 18.33 -10.07
C VAL A 126 3.57 19.80 -10.32
N VAL A 127 4.85 20.19 -10.16
CA VAL A 127 5.37 21.52 -10.51
C VAL A 127 6.33 21.41 -11.69
N LYS A 128 5.87 20.88 -12.83
CA LYS A 128 6.52 21.19 -14.12
C LYS A 128 5.97 22.51 -14.63
N GLY A 129 6.61 23.61 -14.22
CA GLY A 129 6.59 24.84 -14.98
C GLY A 129 7.28 24.62 -16.34
N ASP A 130 6.78 25.30 -17.36
CA ASP A 130 7.12 25.15 -18.77
C ASP A 130 8.61 24.98 -19.07
N GLY A 131 8.93 23.90 -19.79
CA GLY A 131 9.81 23.86 -20.96
C GLY A 131 11.29 24.31 -20.87
N SER A 132 11.78 24.95 -19.81
CA SER A 132 13.17 25.42 -19.80
C SER A 132 14.11 24.34 -19.27
N SER A 133 14.65 23.58 -20.20
CA SER A 133 15.82 22.73 -20.00
C SER A 133 17.02 23.57 -19.55
N SER A 134 17.25 23.66 -18.25
CA SER A 134 18.59 23.93 -17.73
C SER A 134 18.83 23.12 -16.47
N SER A 135 19.87 22.31 -16.58
CA SER A 135 20.45 21.47 -15.55
C SER A 135 20.58 22.18 -14.20
N ASN A 136 19.77 21.77 -13.23
CA ASN A 136 20.26 21.50 -11.89
C ASN A 136 19.31 20.52 -11.19
N ASN A 137 19.95 19.49 -10.65
CA ASN A 137 19.41 18.27 -10.07
C ASN A 137 18.66 18.57 -8.77
N THR A 138 17.54 19.29 -8.84
CA THR A 138 16.74 19.63 -7.66
C THR A 138 16.00 18.37 -7.26
N ILE A 139 16.58 17.65 -6.30
CA ILE A 139 15.93 16.58 -5.57
C ILE A 139 14.70 17.22 -4.93
N ASN A 140 13.60 17.05 -5.63
CA ASN A 140 12.29 17.63 -5.38
C ASN A 140 11.66 16.86 -4.21
N THR A 141 12.26 17.02 -3.03
CA THR A 141 11.77 16.53 -1.76
C THR A 141 11.22 17.69 -0.97
N ILE A 142 10.14 17.46 -0.24
CA ILE A 142 9.46 18.48 0.56
C ILE A 142 10.45 19.23 1.45
N ASN A 143 10.36 20.55 1.46
CA ASN A 143 11.27 21.39 2.22
C ASN A 143 11.26 21.06 3.72
N ILE A 144 12.30 21.52 4.41
CA ILE A 144 12.44 21.28 5.85
C ILE A 144 11.29 21.90 6.65
N LEU A 145 10.69 22.99 6.16
CA LEU A 145 9.59 23.67 6.81
C LEU A 145 8.34 22.78 6.86
N GLY A 146 7.90 22.25 5.72
CA GLY A 146 6.77 21.33 5.59
C GLY A 146 6.99 20.07 6.42
N ARG A 147 8.17 19.45 6.32
CA ARG A 147 8.52 18.29 7.16
C ARG A 147 8.44 18.59 8.66
N SER A 148 8.94 19.75 9.09
CA SER A 148 8.90 20.16 10.50
C SER A 148 7.48 20.46 10.95
N LEU A 149 6.66 21.10 10.11
CA LEU A 149 5.25 21.35 10.37
C LEU A 149 4.46 20.04 10.49
N ILE A 150 4.74 19.05 9.66
CA ILE A 150 4.12 17.71 9.79
C ILE A 150 4.47 17.11 11.15
N VAL A 151 5.75 17.07 11.53
CA VAL A 151 6.17 16.48 12.82
C VAL A 151 5.51 17.18 14.00
N LEU A 152 5.44 18.51 13.98
CA LEU A 152 4.81 19.29 15.04
C LEU A 152 3.30 19.01 15.17
N ASN A 153 2.65 18.69 14.06
CA ASN A 153 1.22 18.40 14.02
C ASN A 153 0.90 16.90 13.96
N LEU A 154 1.91 16.02 13.97
CA LEU A 154 1.70 14.58 13.86
C LEU A 154 1.01 14.02 15.11
N TYR A 155 1.36 14.53 16.30
CA TYR A 155 0.76 14.11 17.55
C TYR A 155 0.69 15.28 18.54
N PHE A 156 -0.53 15.69 18.90
CA PHE A 156 -0.80 16.75 19.87
C PHE A 156 -2.18 16.56 20.50
N ASP A 157 -2.38 17.12 21.69
CA ASP A 157 -3.60 16.91 22.50
C ASP A 157 -3.90 15.41 22.71
N ASP A 158 -2.85 14.58 22.85
CA ASP A 158 -2.90 13.11 22.96
C ASP A 158 -3.58 12.38 21.77
N LEU A 159 -3.74 13.09 20.66
CA LEU A 159 -4.37 12.61 19.44
C LEU A 159 -3.38 12.65 18.26
N LEU A 160 -3.43 11.62 17.42
CA LEU A 160 -2.78 11.60 16.11
C LEU A 160 -3.47 12.66 15.22
N LEU A 161 -2.66 13.55 14.64
CA LEU A 161 -3.12 14.70 13.84
C LEU A 161 -4.14 15.61 14.57
N GLY A 162 -4.18 15.54 15.92
CA GLY A 162 -5.16 16.25 16.75
C GLY A 162 -6.59 15.74 16.61
N GLN A 163 -6.80 14.60 15.95
CA GLN A 163 -8.13 14.13 15.55
C GLN A 163 -8.41 12.68 15.99
N TYR A 164 -7.41 11.81 16.07
CA TYR A 164 -7.61 10.38 16.26
C TYR A 164 -6.91 9.85 17.50
N VAL A 165 -7.62 9.01 18.26
CA VAL A 165 -7.00 8.24 19.34
C VAL A 165 -6.11 7.17 18.72
N LEU A 166 -4.84 7.15 19.12
CA LEU A 166 -3.84 6.30 18.47
C LEU A 166 -4.14 4.80 18.67
N SER A 167 -4.62 4.36 19.84
CA SER A 167 -5.01 2.96 20.05
C SER A 167 -6.13 2.51 19.10
N ASP A 168 -7.11 3.39 18.87
CA ASP A 168 -8.34 3.05 18.16
C ASP A 168 -8.10 2.97 16.65
N ILE A 169 -7.26 3.88 16.11
CA ILE A 169 -6.87 3.83 14.70
C ILE A 169 -5.98 2.61 14.41
N ILE A 170 -5.14 2.20 15.36
CA ILE A 170 -4.33 0.98 15.26
C ILE A 170 -5.22 -0.26 15.30
N ALA A 171 -6.14 -0.34 16.25
CA ALA A 171 -7.07 -1.44 16.37
C ALA A 171 -7.92 -1.60 15.09
N SER A 172 -8.41 -0.49 14.55
CA SER A 172 -9.17 -0.46 13.29
C SER A 172 -8.32 -0.93 12.10
N HIS A 173 -7.05 -0.50 12.04
CA HIS A 173 -6.13 -0.94 11.01
C HIS A 173 -5.79 -2.44 11.13
N MET A 174 -5.53 -2.96 12.33
CA MET A 174 -5.32 -4.40 12.55
C MET A 174 -6.52 -5.24 12.09
N LYS A 175 -7.75 -4.79 12.38
CA LYS A 175 -8.99 -5.44 11.92
C LYS A 175 -9.08 -5.45 10.40
N HIS A 176 -8.87 -4.31 9.76
CA HIS A 176 -8.99 -4.16 8.31
C HIS A 176 -7.88 -4.89 7.54
N SER A 177 -6.61 -4.70 7.93
CA SER A 177 -5.44 -5.13 7.16
C SER A 177 -5.02 -6.58 7.45
N ALA A 178 -5.21 -7.05 8.70
CA ALA A 178 -4.74 -8.35 9.16
C ALA A 178 -5.86 -9.31 9.57
N GLY A 179 -7.12 -8.86 9.57
CA GLY A 179 -8.26 -9.69 9.94
C GLY A 179 -8.22 -10.08 11.42
N VAL A 180 -7.68 -9.21 12.28
CA VAL A 180 -7.59 -9.48 13.71
C VAL A 180 -9.02 -9.49 14.31
N PRO A 181 -9.43 -10.56 15.01
CA PRO A 181 -10.76 -10.64 15.62
C PRO A 181 -11.02 -9.53 16.66
N HIS A 182 -12.28 -9.11 16.79
CA HIS A 182 -12.67 -8.11 17.79
C HIS A 182 -12.37 -8.58 19.21
N GLU A 183 -12.60 -9.87 19.47
CA GLU A 183 -12.38 -10.52 20.75
C GLU A 183 -10.92 -10.40 21.20
N LEU A 184 -9.97 -10.52 20.27
CA LEU A 184 -8.54 -10.39 20.56
C LEU A 184 -8.19 -8.96 20.93
N VAL A 185 -8.68 -7.98 20.15
CA VAL A 185 -8.40 -6.54 20.35
C VAL A 185 -8.99 -6.05 21.66
N ASP A 186 -10.18 -6.52 22.02
CA ASP A 186 -10.92 -6.05 23.20
C ASP A 186 -10.50 -6.73 24.51
N ALA A 187 -9.76 -7.86 24.42
CA ALA A 187 -9.16 -8.55 25.55
C ALA A 187 -8.10 -7.70 26.28
N GLU A 188 -7.83 -8.02 27.55
CA GLU A 188 -6.91 -7.26 28.40
C GLU A 188 -5.47 -7.27 27.84
N TYR A 189 -4.97 -8.45 27.45
CA TYR A 189 -3.66 -8.57 26.82
C TYR A 189 -3.60 -7.84 25.46
N GLY A 190 -4.71 -7.78 24.72
CA GLY A 190 -4.83 -7.06 23.45
C GLY A 190 -4.72 -5.54 23.65
N LYS A 191 -5.44 -4.99 24.63
CA LYS A 191 -5.38 -3.57 25.01
C LYS A 191 -4.00 -3.16 25.51
N SER A 192 -3.38 -3.98 26.35
CA SER A 192 -2.00 -3.76 26.82
C SER A 192 -1.01 -3.73 25.66
N PHE A 193 -1.15 -4.66 24.71
CA PHE A 193 -0.32 -4.69 23.51
C PHE A 193 -0.54 -3.47 22.60
N LEU A 194 -1.79 -3.02 22.39
CA LEU A 194 -2.09 -1.81 21.61
C LEU A 194 -1.43 -0.56 22.20
N HIS A 195 -1.47 -0.41 23.53
CA HIS A 195 -0.79 0.69 24.20
C HIS A 195 0.74 0.63 23.97
N ARG A 196 1.32 -0.57 24.07
CA ARG A 196 2.75 -0.82 23.79
C ARG A 196 3.14 -0.58 22.32
N LEU A 197 2.24 -0.88 21.39
CA LEU A 197 2.42 -0.71 19.94
C LEU A 197 2.34 0.77 19.51
N GLY A 198 1.63 1.61 20.26
CA GLY A 198 1.41 3.02 19.93
C GLY A 198 2.70 3.79 19.63
N LYS A 199 3.70 3.71 20.53
CA LYS A 199 4.98 4.44 20.36
C LYS A 199 5.79 3.95 19.14
N PRO A 200 6.08 2.65 18.96
CA PRO A 200 6.76 2.16 17.76
C PRO A 200 6.06 2.55 16.46
N LEU A 201 4.73 2.54 16.44
CA LEU A 201 3.97 2.91 15.26
C LEU A 201 4.02 4.42 14.98
N TYR A 202 3.93 5.25 16.02
CA TYR A 202 4.18 6.69 15.91
C TYR A 202 5.59 6.97 15.37
N ASP A 203 6.60 6.28 15.88
CA ASP A 203 7.98 6.43 15.41
C ASP A 203 8.12 6.00 13.95
N THR A 204 7.40 4.96 13.50
CA THR A 204 7.33 4.57 12.07
C THR A 204 6.74 5.70 11.21
N LEU A 205 5.65 6.35 11.63
CA LEU A 205 5.09 7.51 10.92
C LEU A 205 6.07 8.68 10.90
N LYS A 206 6.72 8.95 12.04
CA LYS A 206 7.69 10.02 12.19
C LYS A 206 8.91 9.81 11.29
N VAL A 207 9.38 8.58 11.10
CA VAL A 207 10.50 8.28 10.18
C VAL A 207 10.21 8.82 8.79
N LEU A 208 9.00 8.63 8.25
CA LEU A 208 8.63 9.09 6.91
C LEU A 208 8.72 10.61 6.74
N THR A 209 8.71 11.39 7.83
CA THR A 209 8.88 12.86 7.79
C THR A 209 10.35 13.30 7.73
N LEU A 210 11.29 12.41 8.03
CA LEU A 210 12.72 12.72 8.06
C LEU A 210 13.28 12.80 6.63
N ASN A 211 14.48 13.37 6.48
CA ASN A 211 15.22 13.24 5.21
C ASN A 211 15.71 11.79 5.01
N ARG A 212 15.98 11.38 3.77
CA ARG A 212 16.36 9.99 3.42
C ARG A 212 17.55 9.46 4.22
N ASN A 213 18.61 10.26 4.39
CA ASN A 213 19.77 9.87 5.18
C ASN A 213 19.40 9.59 6.65
N ARG A 214 18.58 10.46 7.25
CA ARG A 214 18.10 10.32 8.63
C ARG A 214 17.09 9.19 8.77
N GLN A 215 16.26 8.92 7.76
CA GLN A 215 15.37 7.76 7.74
C GLN A 215 16.17 6.49 7.93
N ARG A 216 17.19 6.29 7.10
CA ARG A 216 18.04 5.10 7.16
C ARG A 216 18.76 4.98 8.51
N ALA A 217 19.41 6.06 8.97
CA ALA A 217 20.12 6.06 10.24
C ALA A 217 19.20 5.81 11.45
N TYR A 218 17.97 6.35 11.43
CA TYR A 218 17.00 6.14 12.50
C TYR A 218 16.48 4.69 12.52
N MET A 219 16.24 4.12 11.34
CA MET A 219 15.85 2.71 11.22
C MET A 219 16.94 1.78 11.76
N ASP A 220 18.21 2.05 11.41
CA ASP A 220 19.38 1.31 11.90
C ASP A 220 19.54 1.40 13.43
N ALA A 221 19.43 2.60 13.99
CA ALA A 221 19.75 2.84 15.39
C ALA A 221 18.65 2.39 16.37
N LEU A 222 17.37 2.48 15.97
CA LEU A 222 16.25 2.31 16.89
C LEU A 222 15.23 1.27 16.40
N MET A 223 14.76 1.37 15.15
CA MET A 223 13.57 0.64 14.72
C MET A 223 13.78 -0.87 14.66
N MET A 224 14.89 -1.36 14.09
CA MET A 224 15.08 -2.82 13.93
C MET A 224 15.04 -3.58 15.26
N ARG A 225 15.58 -2.98 16.33
CA ARG A 225 15.57 -3.56 17.68
C ARG A 225 14.19 -3.50 18.33
N GLU A 226 13.50 -2.37 18.23
CA GLU A 226 12.15 -2.20 18.79
C GLU A 226 11.15 -3.16 18.16
N TRP A 227 11.19 -3.30 16.83
CA TRP A 227 10.28 -4.19 16.10
C TRP A 227 10.60 -5.68 16.33
N SER A 228 11.87 -6.03 16.55
CA SER A 228 12.25 -7.39 17.00
C SER A 228 11.72 -7.72 18.41
N ALA A 229 11.72 -6.74 19.33
CA ALA A 229 11.10 -6.93 20.65
C ALA A 229 9.57 -7.09 20.54
N LEU A 230 8.90 -6.23 19.77
CA LEU A 230 7.45 -6.34 19.52
C LEU A 230 7.06 -7.68 18.90
N GLN A 231 7.90 -8.28 18.06
CA GLN A 231 7.61 -9.58 17.46
C GLN A 231 7.46 -10.69 18.52
N ARG A 232 8.30 -10.68 19.57
CA ARG A 232 8.22 -11.64 20.68
C ARG A 232 6.96 -11.40 21.51
N GLU A 233 6.64 -10.14 21.79
CA GLU A 233 5.42 -9.76 22.52
C GLU A 233 4.16 -10.14 21.74
N ALA A 234 4.14 -9.93 20.43
CA ALA A 234 3.05 -10.34 19.54
C ALA A 234 2.83 -11.84 19.52
N THR A 235 3.92 -12.62 19.55
CA THR A 235 3.84 -14.09 19.64
C THR A 235 3.19 -14.53 20.96
N ALA A 236 3.50 -13.84 22.07
CA ALA A 236 2.87 -14.11 23.36
C ALA A 236 1.37 -13.75 23.34
N VAL A 237 0.98 -12.64 22.71
CA VAL A 237 -0.44 -12.26 22.54
C VAL A 237 -1.22 -13.30 21.75
N ASP A 238 -0.68 -13.76 20.61
CA ASP A 238 -1.32 -14.82 19.81
C ASP A 238 -1.40 -16.15 20.58
N TYR A 239 -0.42 -16.43 21.45
CA TYR A 239 -0.43 -17.59 22.33
C TYR A 239 -1.57 -17.51 23.36
N TYR A 240 -1.69 -16.40 24.09
CA TYR A 240 -2.77 -16.23 25.07
C TYR A 240 -4.16 -16.28 24.43
N TYR A 241 -4.33 -15.63 23.27
CA TYR A 241 -5.59 -15.72 22.54
C TYR A 241 -5.92 -17.16 22.12
N ARG A 242 -4.92 -17.96 21.75
CA ARG A 242 -5.14 -19.38 21.45
C ARG A 242 -5.62 -20.15 22.67
N GLU A 243 -5.04 -19.91 23.83
CA GLU A 243 -5.47 -20.54 25.08
C GLU A 243 -6.93 -20.20 25.40
N ASP A 244 -7.31 -18.92 25.32
CA ASP A 244 -8.68 -18.45 25.55
C ASP A 244 -9.68 -19.12 24.60
N VAL A 245 -9.36 -19.19 23.29
CA VAL A 245 -10.23 -19.82 22.29
C VAL A 245 -10.40 -21.32 22.58
N VAL A 246 -9.33 -22.01 22.97
CA VAL A 246 -9.38 -23.43 23.32
C VAL A 246 -10.23 -23.65 24.58
N GLU A 247 -10.15 -22.76 25.56
CA GLU A 247 -10.95 -22.83 26.78
C GLU A 247 -12.44 -22.62 26.49
N VAL A 248 -12.79 -21.61 25.71
CA VAL A 248 -14.18 -21.36 25.28
C VAL A 248 -14.73 -22.55 24.49
N GLN A 249 -13.94 -23.12 23.58
CA GLN A 249 -14.35 -24.32 22.82
C GLN A 249 -14.59 -25.52 23.73
N LYS A 250 -13.75 -25.73 24.75
CA LYS A 250 -13.90 -26.82 25.72
C LYS A 250 -15.18 -26.64 26.55
N GLN A 251 -15.47 -25.43 27.02
CA GLN A 251 -16.70 -25.12 27.75
C GLN A 251 -17.94 -25.36 26.88
N GLN A 252 -17.89 -24.97 25.60
CA GLN A 252 -19.01 -25.16 24.67
C GLN A 252 -19.23 -26.63 24.30
N GLN A 253 -18.17 -27.44 24.24
CA GLN A 253 -18.26 -28.90 24.07
C GLN A 253 -18.84 -29.61 25.29
N LEU A 254 -18.51 -29.15 26.51
CA LEU A 254 -19.11 -29.68 27.75
C LEU A 254 -20.62 -29.42 27.82
N ILE A 255 -21.09 -28.31 27.23
CA ILE A 255 -22.53 -27.98 27.12
C ILE A 255 -23.20 -28.79 25.99
N ALA A 256 -22.46 -29.14 24.93
CA ALA A 256 -22.97 -29.81 23.72
C ALA A 256 -22.82 -31.35 23.72
N SER A 257 -22.76 -31.99 24.89
CA SER A 257 -22.39 -33.40 25.10
C SER A 257 -23.32 -34.49 24.52
N SER A 258 -23.99 -34.26 23.39
CA SER A 258 -24.76 -35.27 22.64
C SER A 258 -24.22 -35.58 21.23
N ALA A 259 -23.17 -34.90 20.75
CA ALA A 259 -22.58 -35.20 19.44
C ALA A 259 -21.07 -35.48 19.53
N ILE A 260 -20.72 -36.77 19.57
CA ILE A 260 -19.34 -37.25 19.39
C ILE A 260 -18.93 -36.94 17.94
N THR A 261 -18.20 -35.85 17.74
CA THR A 261 -17.43 -35.63 16.52
C THR A 261 -16.01 -35.24 16.90
N THR A 262 -15.07 -36.11 16.51
CA THR A 262 -13.63 -35.88 16.52
C THR A 262 -13.30 -34.60 15.77
N THR A 263 -13.07 -33.50 16.49
CA THR A 263 -12.64 -32.22 15.92
C THR A 263 -11.11 -32.13 15.96
N LYS A 264 -10.51 -31.78 14.82
CA LYS A 264 -9.07 -31.50 14.70
C LYS A 264 -8.68 -30.38 15.67
N PRO A 265 -7.45 -30.38 16.21
CA PRO A 265 -6.95 -29.24 16.98
C PRO A 265 -7.03 -27.97 16.14
N THR A 266 -7.86 -27.03 16.57
CA THR A 266 -8.08 -25.73 15.92
C THR A 266 -6.83 -24.88 16.13
N THR A 267 -5.85 -24.99 15.24
CA THR A 267 -4.68 -24.11 15.26
C THR A 267 -5.13 -22.72 14.83
N THR A 268 -5.24 -21.79 15.77
CA THR A 268 -5.54 -20.38 15.46
C THR A 268 -4.38 -19.76 14.68
N THR A 269 -4.71 -19.00 13.63
CA THR A 269 -3.74 -18.24 12.84
C THR A 269 -3.07 -17.18 13.73
N PRO A 270 -1.74 -16.96 13.60
CA PRO A 270 -1.05 -15.93 14.37
C PRO A 270 -1.34 -14.53 13.80
N TYR A 271 -2.40 -13.90 14.31
CA TYR A 271 -2.94 -12.63 13.81
C TYR A 271 -2.00 -11.45 14.09
N VAL A 272 -1.64 -11.26 15.36
CA VAL A 272 -0.85 -10.10 15.80
C VAL A 272 0.59 -10.23 15.32
N THR A 273 1.13 -11.44 15.35
CA THR A 273 2.47 -11.74 14.85
C THR A 273 2.58 -11.43 13.36
N ASN A 274 1.61 -11.84 12.53
CA ASN A 274 1.62 -11.52 11.10
C ASN A 274 1.55 -10.01 10.85
N TYR A 275 0.75 -9.28 11.63
CA TYR A 275 0.66 -7.83 11.54
C TYR A 275 1.99 -7.13 11.86
N VAL A 276 2.63 -7.50 12.97
CA VAL A 276 3.93 -6.95 13.37
C VAL A 276 5.04 -7.32 12.39
N LEU A 277 5.06 -8.58 11.93
CA LEU A 277 6.01 -9.05 10.92
C LEU A 277 5.83 -8.31 9.59
N GLY A 278 4.60 -8.05 9.16
CA GLY A 278 4.31 -7.30 7.94
C GLY A 278 4.94 -5.91 7.95
N ILE A 279 4.84 -5.19 9.07
CA ILE A 279 5.43 -3.86 9.23
C ILE A 279 6.96 -3.95 9.41
N GLY A 280 7.45 -4.92 10.18
CA GLY A 280 8.89 -5.14 10.37
C GLY A 280 9.62 -5.42 9.05
N VAL A 281 9.07 -6.32 8.22
CA VAL A 281 9.63 -6.61 6.89
C VAL A 281 9.53 -5.41 5.96
N TRP A 282 8.44 -4.64 6.03
CA TRP A 282 8.33 -3.39 5.29
C TRP A 282 9.42 -2.37 5.68
N LEU A 283 9.78 -2.26 6.97
CA LEU A 283 10.89 -1.40 7.40
C LEU A 283 12.25 -1.88 6.84
N MET A 284 12.47 -3.19 6.79
CA MET A 284 13.67 -3.76 6.16
C MET A 284 13.70 -3.48 4.65
N GLU A 285 12.56 -3.63 3.97
CA GLU A 285 12.37 -3.29 2.55
C GLU A 285 12.72 -1.81 2.30
N HIS A 286 12.14 -0.92 3.11
CA HIS A 286 12.34 0.53 3.01
C HIS A 286 13.80 0.93 3.26
N HIS A 287 14.46 0.28 4.21
CA HIS A 287 15.88 0.48 4.48
C HIS A 287 16.77 0.15 3.29
N LEU A 288 16.53 -1.00 2.62
CA LEU A 288 17.26 -1.37 1.41
C LEU A 288 16.97 -0.43 0.25
N GLY A 289 15.70 -0.10 0.03
CA GLY A 289 15.29 0.82 -1.04
C GLY A 289 15.93 2.19 -0.91
N ILE A 290 16.03 2.73 0.32
CA ILE A 290 16.75 3.98 0.59
C ILE A 290 18.26 3.80 0.39
N GLY A 291 18.82 2.64 0.76
CA GLY A 291 20.23 2.36 0.52
C GLY A 291 20.61 2.39 -0.96
N VAL A 292 19.73 1.90 -1.84
CA VAL A 292 19.89 2.01 -3.29
C VAL A 292 19.72 3.46 -3.76
N GLU A 293 18.70 4.18 -3.29
CA GLU A 293 18.47 5.59 -3.64
C GLU A 293 19.63 6.52 -3.25
N LEU A 294 20.35 6.19 -2.17
CA LEU A 294 21.49 6.95 -1.65
C LEU A 294 22.84 6.48 -2.20
N ASP A 295 22.86 5.62 -3.23
CA ASP A 295 24.07 5.06 -3.84
C ASP A 295 25.02 4.38 -2.84
N LEU A 296 24.49 3.76 -1.77
CA LEU A 296 25.30 3.05 -0.77
C LEU A 296 25.81 1.69 -1.27
N PHE A 297 25.18 1.15 -2.32
CA PHE A 297 25.59 -0.08 -2.99
C PHE A 297 26.39 0.28 -4.24
N CYS A 298 27.70 0.08 -4.20
CA CYS A 298 28.60 0.53 -5.25
C CYS A 298 28.91 -0.60 -6.23
N GLY A 299 28.64 -0.38 -7.51
CA GLY A 299 28.96 -1.31 -8.60
C GLY A 299 27.95 -2.46 -8.78
N GLU A 300 28.17 -3.25 -9.82
CA GLU A 300 27.26 -4.29 -10.29
C GLU A 300 27.09 -5.42 -9.26
N HIS A 301 28.19 -5.81 -8.61
CA HIS A 301 28.22 -6.89 -7.64
C HIS A 301 27.45 -6.55 -6.36
N ASP A 302 27.63 -5.35 -5.81
CA ASP A 302 26.94 -4.96 -4.57
C ASP A 302 25.44 -4.73 -4.82
N LEU A 303 25.08 -4.24 -6.01
CA LEU A 303 23.69 -4.14 -6.43
C LEU A 303 23.04 -5.52 -6.63
N SER A 304 23.77 -6.49 -7.20
CA SER A 304 23.31 -7.88 -7.30
C SER A 304 22.93 -8.43 -5.92
N ILE A 305 23.80 -8.24 -4.93
CA ILE A 305 23.54 -8.61 -3.53
C ILE A 305 22.30 -7.91 -2.98
N ALA A 306 22.21 -6.59 -3.15
CA ALA A 306 21.12 -5.78 -2.62
C ALA A 306 19.77 -6.20 -3.19
N TYR A 307 19.64 -6.33 -4.51
CA TYR A 307 18.40 -6.74 -5.16
C TYR A 307 18.03 -8.20 -4.88
N TRP A 308 19.02 -9.09 -4.69
CA TRP A 308 18.75 -10.48 -4.30
C TRP A 308 18.14 -10.55 -2.91
N TYR A 309 18.74 -9.86 -1.93
CA TYR A 309 18.18 -9.79 -0.58
C TYR A 309 16.82 -9.08 -0.58
N TRP A 310 16.66 -8.05 -1.41
CA TRP A 310 15.39 -7.35 -1.55
C TRP A 310 14.30 -8.24 -2.16
N ASP A 311 14.59 -9.10 -3.15
CA ASP A 311 13.63 -10.10 -3.66
C ASP A 311 13.16 -11.07 -2.57
N PHE A 312 14.06 -11.47 -1.67
CA PHE A 312 13.70 -12.30 -0.51
C PHE A 312 12.75 -11.58 0.43
N LEU A 313 13.04 -10.33 0.81
CA LEU A 313 12.16 -9.55 1.68
C LEU A 313 10.79 -9.29 1.04
N LEU A 314 10.76 -8.92 -0.24
CA LEU A 314 9.51 -8.71 -0.98
C LEU A 314 8.69 -10.01 -1.09
N SER A 315 9.35 -11.15 -1.31
CA SER A 315 8.71 -12.47 -1.32
C SER A 315 8.12 -12.81 0.05
N THR A 316 8.86 -12.54 1.12
CA THR A 316 8.42 -12.76 2.50
C THR A 316 7.21 -11.87 2.82
N ARG A 317 7.28 -10.57 2.50
CA ARG A 317 6.17 -9.63 2.70
C ARG A 317 4.94 -10.06 1.92
N LEU A 318 5.10 -10.50 0.67
CA LEU A 318 3.96 -10.95 -0.14
C LEU A 318 3.29 -12.18 0.47
N ASN A 319 4.06 -13.13 1.02
CA ASN A 319 3.52 -14.31 1.69
C ASN A 319 2.73 -13.92 2.94
N ILE A 320 3.28 -13.04 3.77
CA ILE A 320 2.61 -12.53 4.98
C ILE A 320 1.31 -11.82 4.60
N VAL A 321 1.34 -10.88 3.64
CA VAL A 321 0.15 -10.13 3.19
C VAL A 321 -0.88 -11.06 2.55
N THR A 322 -0.45 -12.08 1.80
CA THR A 322 -1.37 -13.08 1.24
C THR A 322 -2.07 -13.86 2.36
N SER A 323 -1.33 -14.24 3.41
CA SER A 323 -1.91 -14.89 4.59
C SER A 323 -2.91 -13.99 5.29
N MET A 324 -2.55 -12.72 5.55
CA MET A 324 -3.43 -11.73 6.18
C MET A 324 -4.71 -11.50 5.37
N ARG A 325 -4.60 -11.34 4.04
CA ARG A 325 -5.76 -11.17 3.15
C ARG A 325 -6.73 -12.35 3.22
N LYS A 326 -6.19 -13.58 3.26
CA LYS A 326 -7.02 -14.78 3.40
C LYS A 326 -7.83 -14.73 4.70
N GLU A 327 -7.20 -14.33 5.80
CA GLU A 327 -7.85 -14.18 7.10
C GLU A 327 -8.90 -13.07 7.09
N VAL A 328 -8.61 -11.91 6.49
CA VAL A 328 -9.59 -10.82 6.35
C VAL A 328 -10.85 -11.30 5.65
N VAL A 329 -10.71 -12.06 4.55
CA VAL A 329 -11.85 -12.64 3.84
C VAL A 329 -12.62 -13.61 4.74
N GLU A 330 -11.90 -14.50 5.45
CA GLU A 330 -12.53 -15.47 6.35
C GLU A 330 -13.30 -14.79 7.49
N GLN A 331 -12.77 -13.70 8.05
CA GLN A 331 -13.45 -12.93 9.10
C GLN A 331 -14.65 -12.15 8.55
N LYS A 332 -14.55 -11.54 7.37
CA LYS A 332 -15.71 -10.88 6.72
C LYS A 332 -16.83 -11.91 6.50
N VAL A 333 -16.51 -13.14 6.08
CA VAL A 333 -17.50 -14.21 5.91
C VAL A 333 -18.13 -14.63 7.26
N LYS A 334 -17.32 -14.83 8.30
CA LYS A 334 -17.81 -15.17 9.65
C LYS A 334 -18.72 -14.10 10.23
N GLU A 335 -18.37 -12.83 10.04
CA GLU A 335 -19.18 -11.70 10.53
C GLU A 335 -20.53 -11.63 9.79
N VAL A 336 -20.55 -11.83 8.47
CA VAL A 336 -21.79 -11.92 7.69
C VAL A 336 -22.65 -13.10 8.18
N GLN A 337 -22.05 -14.25 8.48
CA GLN A 337 -22.76 -15.40 9.03
C GLN A 337 -23.35 -15.10 10.42
N ARG A 338 -22.60 -14.40 11.28
CA ARG A 338 -23.06 -13.98 12.61
C ARG A 338 -24.23 -13.00 12.52
N GLN A 339 -24.14 -12.02 11.63
CA GLN A 339 -25.23 -11.07 11.37
C GLN A 339 -26.47 -11.78 10.82
N LYS A 340 -26.29 -12.71 9.87
CA LYS A 340 -27.38 -13.54 9.35
C LYS A 340 -28.06 -14.35 10.46
N LYS A 341 -27.29 -14.92 11.38
CA LYS A 341 -27.83 -15.69 12.51
C LYS A 341 -28.65 -14.81 13.45
N LYS A 342 -28.13 -13.64 13.84
CA LYS A 342 -28.85 -12.68 14.69
C LYS A 342 -30.17 -12.24 14.05
N LEU A 343 -30.15 -11.94 12.75
CA LEU A 343 -31.36 -11.57 12.01
C LEU A 343 -32.37 -12.72 11.91
N LEU A 344 -31.92 -13.97 11.91
CA LEU A 344 -32.80 -15.14 11.92
C LEU A 344 -33.45 -15.30 13.30
N GLU A 345 -32.67 -15.15 14.37
CA GLU A 345 -33.13 -15.20 15.77
C GLU A 345 -34.14 -14.08 16.06
N GLU A 346 -33.86 -12.84 15.67
CA GLU A 346 -34.78 -11.70 15.80
C GLU A 346 -36.11 -11.94 15.07
N LYS A 347 -36.07 -12.54 13.87
CA LYS A 347 -37.28 -12.89 13.11
C LYS A 347 -38.07 -14.03 13.74
N GLU A 348 -37.39 -14.96 14.42
CA GLU A 348 -38.06 -16.03 15.17
C GLU A 348 -38.77 -15.47 16.39
N GLU A 349 -38.12 -14.56 17.13
CA GLU A 349 -38.74 -13.86 18.27
C GLU A 349 -39.95 -13.01 17.82
N GLU A 350 -39.84 -12.29 16.71
CA GLU A 350 -40.95 -11.50 16.16
C GLU A 350 -42.12 -12.39 15.68
N ALA A 351 -41.83 -13.54 15.07
CA ALA A 351 -42.85 -14.50 14.64
C ALA A 351 -43.59 -15.12 15.84
N VAL A 352 -42.87 -15.52 16.89
CA VAL A 352 -43.45 -16.06 18.13
C VAL A 352 -44.28 -15.00 18.86
N ALA A 353 -43.81 -13.75 18.92
CA ALA A 353 -44.56 -12.64 19.50
C ALA A 353 -45.85 -12.33 18.69
N THR A 354 -45.80 -12.47 17.37
CA THR A 354 -46.97 -12.30 16.50
C THR A 354 -47.97 -13.44 16.66
N GLU A 355 -47.49 -14.67 16.81
CA GLU A 355 -48.31 -15.86 17.06
C GLU A 355 -49.02 -15.76 18.42
N ALA A 356 -48.32 -15.35 19.49
CA ALA A 356 -48.91 -15.10 20.80
C ALA A 356 -50.04 -14.05 20.74
N ARG A 357 -49.83 -12.95 19.99
CA ARG A 357 -50.86 -11.90 19.78
C ARG A 357 -52.06 -12.37 18.95
N MET A 358 -51.90 -13.36 18.09
CA MET A 358 -53.00 -13.93 17.29
C MET A 358 -53.81 -14.98 18.05
N VAL A 359 -53.16 -15.76 18.92
CA VAL A 359 -53.82 -16.72 19.81
C VAL A 359 -54.69 -15.99 20.86
N GLU A 360 -54.22 -14.86 21.39
CA GLU A 360 -54.99 -14.02 22.31
C GLU A 360 -56.28 -13.43 21.69
N LYS A 361 -56.34 -13.35 20.35
CA LYS A 361 -57.52 -12.89 19.59
C LYS A 361 -58.48 -14.00 19.14
N GLY A 362 -58.28 -15.24 19.59
CA GLY A 362 -59.27 -16.32 19.44
C GLY A 362 -59.59 -16.75 18.00
N ASN A 363 -58.63 -16.68 17.08
CA ASN A 363 -58.86 -16.97 15.66
C ASN A 363 -58.43 -18.39 15.30
N VAL A 364 -59.36 -19.25 14.85
CA VAL A 364 -59.10 -20.70 14.57
C VAL A 364 -58.42 -20.93 13.21
N VAL A 365 -58.25 -19.90 12.38
CA VAL A 365 -57.58 -19.97 11.06
C VAL A 365 -56.03 -19.97 11.17
N VAL A 366 -55.48 -19.99 12.38
CA VAL A 366 -54.05 -19.77 12.67
C VAL A 366 -53.16 -20.92 12.17
N GLU A 367 -53.59 -22.17 12.27
CA GLU A 367 -52.71 -23.32 11.99
C GLU A 367 -52.31 -23.44 10.51
N GLN A 368 -53.22 -23.09 9.58
CA GLN A 368 -52.93 -23.11 8.14
C GLN A 368 -52.00 -21.96 7.72
N LYS A 369 -52.20 -20.76 8.28
CA LYS A 369 -51.33 -19.61 8.00
C LYS A 369 -49.93 -19.80 8.57
N VAL A 370 -49.79 -20.45 9.74
CA VAL A 370 -48.49 -20.79 10.33
C VAL A 370 -47.71 -21.77 9.46
N LYS A 371 -48.35 -22.84 8.96
CA LYS A 371 -47.72 -23.79 8.03
C LYS A 371 -47.28 -23.12 6.72
N GLU A 372 -48.06 -22.14 6.24
CA GLU A 372 -47.71 -21.39 5.03
C GLU A 372 -46.53 -20.42 5.25
N VAL A 373 -46.48 -19.72 6.39
CA VAL A 373 -45.33 -18.89 6.77
C VAL A 373 -44.07 -19.73 6.96
N GLN A 374 -44.17 -20.91 7.59
CA GLN A 374 -43.04 -21.83 7.73
C GLN A 374 -42.54 -22.36 6.37
N ARG A 375 -43.45 -22.63 5.43
CA ARG A 375 -43.10 -23.06 4.06
C ARG A 375 -42.45 -21.94 3.25
N GLN A 376 -42.94 -20.70 3.38
CA GLN A 376 -42.32 -19.53 2.76
C GLN A 376 -40.94 -19.24 3.38
N LYS A 377 -40.79 -19.39 4.70
CA LYS A 377 -39.50 -19.28 5.41
C LYS A 377 -38.50 -20.32 4.90
N LYS A 378 -38.92 -21.58 4.71
CA LYS A 378 -38.05 -22.65 4.17
C LYS A 378 -37.58 -22.34 2.75
N LYS A 379 -38.48 -21.91 1.85
CA LYS A 379 -38.11 -21.51 0.48
C LYS A 379 -37.14 -20.34 0.42
N LEU A 380 -37.37 -19.30 1.23
CA LEU A 380 -36.47 -18.14 1.33
C LEU A 380 -35.09 -18.50 1.88
N LEU A 381 -34.99 -19.55 2.68
CA LEU A 381 -33.72 -20.06 3.20
C LEU A 381 -32.95 -20.81 2.10
N GLU A 382 -33.65 -21.69 1.36
CA GLU A 382 -33.08 -22.46 0.24
C GLU A 382 -32.58 -21.53 -0.90
N GLU A 383 -33.38 -20.56 -1.35
CA GLU A 383 -32.97 -19.60 -2.40
C GLU A 383 -31.76 -18.76 -1.99
N LYS A 384 -31.65 -18.41 -0.70
CA LYS A 384 -30.52 -17.62 -0.17
C LYS A 384 -29.27 -18.46 0.10
N GLU A 385 -29.41 -19.75 0.37
CA GLU A 385 -28.25 -20.66 0.44
C GLU A 385 -27.61 -20.85 -0.94
N GLU A 386 -28.42 -20.96 -1.99
CA GLU A 386 -27.93 -21.02 -3.37
C GLU A 386 -27.19 -19.73 -3.78
N GLU A 387 -27.68 -18.55 -3.37
CA GLU A 387 -27.02 -17.26 -3.65
C GLU A 387 -25.67 -17.12 -2.92
N VAL A 388 -25.58 -17.60 -1.67
CA VAL A 388 -24.33 -17.58 -0.89
C VAL A 388 -23.29 -18.54 -1.47
N VAL A 389 -23.69 -19.76 -1.84
CA VAL A 389 -22.79 -20.72 -2.49
C VAL A 389 -22.28 -20.18 -3.82
N ALA A 390 -23.14 -19.51 -4.60
CA ALA A 390 -22.74 -18.85 -5.85
C ALA A 390 -21.78 -17.67 -5.61
N THR A 391 -21.93 -16.93 -4.51
CA THR A 391 -21.07 -15.79 -4.16
C THR A 391 -19.72 -16.25 -3.62
N GLU A 392 -19.69 -17.30 -2.79
CA GLU A 392 -18.49 -17.96 -2.29
C GLU A 392 -17.69 -18.55 -3.46
N ALA A 393 -18.34 -19.23 -4.40
CA ALA A 393 -17.71 -19.72 -5.62
C ALA A 393 -17.08 -18.58 -6.44
N ARG A 394 -17.76 -17.43 -6.60
CA ARG A 394 -17.21 -16.26 -7.32
C ARG A 394 -16.02 -15.61 -6.61
N MET A 395 -16.02 -15.57 -5.27
CA MET A 395 -14.91 -15.02 -4.48
C MET A 395 -13.69 -15.96 -4.48
N VAL A 396 -13.92 -17.27 -4.35
CA VAL A 396 -12.87 -18.30 -4.44
C VAL A 396 -12.27 -18.36 -5.85
N GLU A 397 -13.07 -18.22 -6.90
CA GLU A 397 -12.59 -18.20 -8.29
C GLU A 397 -11.73 -16.96 -8.55
N LYS A 398 -12.13 -15.77 -8.09
CA LYS A 398 -11.30 -14.54 -8.20
C LYS A 398 -10.01 -14.63 -7.37
N GLY A 399 -10.03 -15.28 -6.20
CA GLY A 399 -8.84 -15.53 -5.38
C GLY A 399 -7.89 -16.56 -6.00
N ASN A 400 -8.42 -17.64 -6.60
CA ASN A 400 -7.63 -18.72 -7.18
C ASN A 400 -7.05 -18.39 -8.57
N VAL A 401 -7.68 -17.52 -9.37
CA VAL A 401 -7.17 -17.09 -10.69
C VAL A 401 -5.80 -16.39 -10.57
N VAL A 402 -5.51 -15.75 -9.43
CA VAL A 402 -4.20 -15.13 -9.15
C VAL A 402 -3.16 -16.16 -8.66
N VAL A 403 -3.59 -17.24 -7.99
CA VAL A 403 -2.71 -18.30 -7.47
C VAL A 403 -2.35 -19.34 -8.54
N GLU A 404 -3.28 -19.69 -9.44
CA GLU A 404 -3.01 -20.63 -10.54
C GLU A 404 -1.98 -20.10 -11.54
N HIS A 405 -1.96 -18.78 -11.79
CA HIS A 405 -0.98 -18.17 -12.68
C HIS A 405 0.46 -18.27 -12.13
N ASN A 406 0.64 -18.31 -10.80
CA ASN A 406 1.94 -18.56 -10.16
C ASN A 406 2.28 -20.06 -10.05
N LYS A 407 1.29 -20.95 -9.92
CA LYS A 407 1.53 -22.40 -9.83
C LYS A 407 1.91 -23.02 -11.18
N ARG A 408 1.37 -22.54 -12.30
CA ARG A 408 1.68 -23.04 -13.65
C ARG A 408 3.15 -22.82 -14.06
N ASN A 409 3.85 -21.84 -13.49
CA ASN A 409 5.29 -21.64 -13.72
C ASN A 409 6.22 -22.60 -12.95
N SER A 410 5.69 -23.47 -12.08
CA SER A 410 6.49 -24.42 -11.27
C SER A 410 6.35 -25.90 -11.69
N LYS A 411 5.44 -26.23 -12.62
CA LYS A 411 5.20 -27.62 -13.07
C LYS A 411 5.33 -27.74 -14.60
N GLY A 412 6.54 -27.51 -15.10
CA GLY A 412 6.89 -27.68 -16.51
C GLY A 412 8.05 -28.65 -16.74
N LYS A 413 8.06 -29.85 -16.13
CA LYS A 413 9.00 -30.92 -16.52
C LYS A 413 8.58 -32.31 -16.01
N LYS A 414 7.77 -33.04 -16.79
CA LYS A 414 7.97 -34.49 -17.10
C LYS A 414 6.83 -35.08 -17.97
N LYS A 415 7.27 -35.72 -19.08
CA LYS A 415 6.65 -36.79 -19.88
C LYS A 415 5.47 -36.45 -20.82
N GLY A 416 5.75 -36.31 -22.12
CA GLY A 416 5.91 -37.44 -23.05
C GLY A 416 4.66 -38.25 -23.49
N LYS A 417 4.17 -37.90 -24.69
CA LYS A 417 3.76 -38.75 -25.85
C LYS A 417 2.42 -39.56 -25.85
N LYS A 418 1.73 -39.35 -26.99
CA LYS A 418 0.81 -40.21 -27.78
C LYS A 418 -0.68 -40.31 -27.38
N GLY A 419 -1.53 -40.03 -28.37
CA GLY A 419 -2.94 -40.46 -28.42
C GLY A 419 -3.73 -39.64 -29.43
N LYS A 420 -4.61 -40.27 -30.21
CA LYS A 420 -5.19 -39.81 -31.48
C LYS A 420 -6.73 -39.89 -31.37
N SER A 421 -7.44 -39.23 -32.30
CA SER A 421 -8.90 -39.33 -32.59
C SER A 421 -9.83 -38.71 -31.54
N GLY A 422 -10.97 -38.11 -31.87
CA GLY A 422 -11.67 -37.89 -33.13
C GLY A 422 -13.12 -37.47 -32.81
N GLY A 423 -13.78 -36.79 -33.75
CA GLY A 423 -15.24 -36.84 -33.92
C GLY A 423 -16.11 -35.82 -33.18
N GLY A 424 -16.81 -34.98 -33.97
CA GLY A 424 -18.27 -35.05 -34.03
C GLY A 424 -19.08 -33.95 -33.32
N GLY A 425 -19.84 -33.20 -34.13
CA GLY A 425 -21.29 -33.07 -33.89
C GLY A 425 -21.83 -31.78 -33.27
N GLY A 426 -22.13 -30.80 -34.12
CA GLY A 426 -23.49 -30.28 -34.39
C GLY A 426 -24.44 -29.86 -33.25
N GLY A 427 -25.11 -28.72 -33.47
CA GLY A 427 -26.46 -28.48 -32.96
C GLY A 427 -26.73 -27.07 -32.46
N GLY A 428 -27.21 -26.18 -33.32
CA GLY A 428 -27.89 -24.96 -32.90
C GLY A 428 -29.37 -25.20 -32.65
N ALA A 429 -30.02 -24.33 -31.85
CA ALA A 429 -31.38 -23.85 -32.10
C ALA A 429 -31.90 -22.93 -30.97
N LYS A 430 -32.40 -21.76 -31.42
CA LYS A 430 -33.69 -21.13 -31.11
C LYS A 430 -33.94 -20.46 -29.75
N SER A 431 -34.01 -19.13 -29.89
CA SER A 431 -34.98 -18.20 -29.33
C SER A 431 -36.42 -18.73 -29.12
N ALA A 432 -37.05 -18.32 -28.02
CA ALA A 432 -38.49 -18.17 -27.94
C ALA A 432 -38.89 -17.03 -27.00
N SER A 433 -39.77 -16.19 -27.52
CA SER A 433 -40.49 -15.08 -26.93
C SER A 433 -41.78 -15.52 -26.22
N GLY A 434 -42.22 -14.74 -25.24
CA GLY A 434 -43.58 -14.73 -24.68
C GLY A 434 -43.54 -13.89 -23.39
N GLY A 435 -44.32 -12.83 -23.19
CA GLY A 435 -45.74 -12.62 -23.48
C GLY A 435 -46.42 -12.44 -22.11
N GLY A 436 -46.80 -11.21 -21.76
CA GLY A 436 -47.14 -10.79 -20.40
C GLY A 436 -48.58 -11.06 -19.92
N ALA A 437 -48.85 -10.66 -18.69
CA ALA A 437 -50.16 -10.24 -18.17
C ALA A 437 -49.96 -9.56 -16.80
N GLY A 438 -50.59 -8.40 -16.59
CA GLY A 438 -50.57 -7.68 -15.32
C GLY A 438 -51.66 -8.14 -14.35
N SER A 439 -51.52 -7.77 -13.08
CA SER A 439 -52.66 -7.41 -12.25
C SER A 439 -52.23 -6.47 -11.12
N SER A 440 -53.05 -5.44 -10.94
CA SER A 440 -53.00 -4.43 -9.90
C SER A 440 -53.60 -4.96 -8.60
N GLY A 441 -52.88 -4.83 -7.48
CA GLY A 441 -53.38 -5.13 -6.14
C GLY A 441 -52.80 -4.15 -5.13
N GLN A 442 -53.63 -3.19 -4.73
CA GLN A 442 -53.35 -2.16 -3.72
C GLN A 442 -53.53 -2.76 -2.32
N VAL A 443 -52.47 -2.81 -1.49
CA VAL A 443 -52.57 -3.14 -0.05
C VAL A 443 -51.62 -2.25 0.75
N GLY A 444 -52.17 -1.67 1.83
CA GLY A 444 -51.60 -0.55 2.57
C GLY A 444 -50.48 -0.86 3.56
N SER A 445 -49.69 0.19 3.78
CA SER A 445 -49.01 0.62 5.02
C SER A 445 -48.58 -0.45 6.03
N ASN A 446 -47.33 -0.90 5.91
CA ASN A 446 -46.44 -1.25 7.03
C ASN A 446 -45.04 -0.70 6.68
N SER A 447 -44.87 0.62 6.75
CA SER A 447 -43.68 1.34 6.27
C SER A 447 -42.51 1.34 7.26
N SER A 448 -42.69 0.92 8.52
CA SER A 448 -41.62 0.98 9.53
C SER A 448 -40.76 -0.30 9.65
N SER A 449 -41.34 -1.50 9.52
CA SER A 449 -40.57 -2.76 9.59
C SER A 449 -39.87 -3.12 8.28
N ALA A 450 -40.46 -2.76 7.13
CA ALA A 450 -39.84 -2.95 5.82
C ALA A 450 -38.60 -2.05 5.64
N ALA A 451 -38.60 -0.84 6.22
CA ALA A 451 -37.47 0.07 6.19
C ALA A 451 -36.29 -0.44 7.03
N ALA A 452 -36.55 -1.03 8.20
CA ALA A 452 -35.53 -1.67 9.04
C ALA A 452 -34.94 -2.92 8.37
N ALA A 453 -35.79 -3.75 7.75
CA ALA A 453 -35.33 -4.92 7.00
C ALA A 453 -34.54 -4.56 5.73
N ALA A 454 -34.93 -3.49 5.02
CA ALA A 454 -34.19 -2.97 3.87
C ALA A 454 -32.86 -2.32 4.26
N ALA A 455 -32.81 -1.60 5.39
CA ALA A 455 -31.58 -1.06 5.96
C ALA A 455 -30.62 -2.17 6.42
N ALA A 456 -31.14 -3.25 7.00
CA ALA A 456 -30.35 -4.42 7.39
C ALA A 456 -29.86 -5.24 6.18
N LEU A 457 -30.67 -5.38 5.12
CA LEU A 457 -30.25 -5.99 3.85
C LEU A 457 -29.17 -5.15 3.15
N ALA A 458 -29.34 -3.82 3.17
CA ALA A 458 -28.34 -2.88 2.66
C ALA A 458 -27.05 -2.92 3.48
N ALA A 459 -27.12 -3.06 4.81
CA ALA A 459 -25.96 -3.23 5.68
C ALA A 459 -25.23 -4.56 5.41
N THR A 460 -25.98 -5.66 5.22
CA THR A 460 -25.39 -6.98 4.90
C THR A 460 -24.77 -6.98 3.50
N SER A 461 -25.38 -6.29 2.54
CA SER A 461 -24.84 -6.08 1.19
C SER A 461 -23.61 -5.17 1.21
N ALA A 462 -23.59 -4.13 2.05
CA ALA A 462 -22.48 -3.19 2.20
C ALA A 462 -21.21 -3.82 2.81
N VAL A 463 -21.33 -4.85 3.65
CA VAL A 463 -20.17 -5.60 4.20
C VAL A 463 -19.43 -6.40 3.11
N LEU A 464 -20.10 -6.75 2.01
CA LEU A 464 -19.52 -7.49 0.89
C LEU A 464 -19.14 -6.63 -0.31
N THR A 465 -19.62 -5.38 -0.38
CA THR A 465 -19.18 -4.45 -1.42
C THR A 465 -17.72 -4.07 -1.19
N PRO A 466 -16.84 -4.21 -2.20
CA PRO A 466 -15.44 -3.80 -2.07
C PRO A 466 -15.39 -2.34 -1.66
N THR A 467 -14.76 -2.07 -0.52
CA THR A 467 -14.53 -0.70 -0.06
C THR A 467 -13.48 -0.03 -0.94
N GLU A 468 -13.43 1.30 -0.91
CA GLU A 468 -12.34 2.02 -1.59
C GLU A 468 -10.96 1.63 -1.06
N GLU A 469 -10.88 1.33 0.24
CA GLU A 469 -9.67 0.87 0.89
C GLU A 469 -9.25 -0.52 0.39
N ASP A 470 -10.20 -1.44 0.20
CA ASP A 470 -9.91 -2.75 -0.41
C ASP A 470 -9.27 -2.59 -1.81
N ALA A 471 -9.75 -1.62 -2.60
CA ALA A 471 -9.18 -1.32 -3.92
C ALA A 471 -7.78 -0.66 -3.84
N GLU A 472 -7.54 0.18 -2.83
CA GLU A 472 -6.21 0.74 -2.54
C GLU A 472 -5.23 -0.36 -2.14
N ASP A 473 -5.65 -1.27 -1.28
CA ASP A 473 -4.83 -2.37 -0.82
C ASP A 473 -4.52 -3.34 -1.96
N ASP A 474 -5.46 -3.57 -2.88
CA ASP A 474 -5.21 -4.34 -4.10
C ASP A 474 -4.16 -3.71 -5.01
N MET A 475 -4.16 -2.38 -5.15
CA MET A 475 -3.10 -1.69 -5.88
C MET A 475 -1.75 -1.84 -5.16
N GLU A 476 -1.71 -1.71 -3.83
CA GLU A 476 -0.49 -1.89 -3.05
C GLU A 476 0.05 -3.32 -3.17
N PHE A 477 -0.82 -4.33 -3.11
CA PHE A 477 -0.45 -5.72 -3.29
C PHE A 477 0.11 -5.99 -4.69
N MET A 478 -0.49 -5.41 -5.73
CA MET A 478 0.05 -5.50 -7.09
C MET A 478 1.39 -4.77 -7.24
N LEU A 479 1.55 -3.61 -6.61
CA LEU A 479 2.82 -2.87 -6.59
C LEU A 479 3.92 -3.67 -5.91
N LEU A 480 3.62 -4.33 -4.78
CA LEU A 480 4.53 -5.23 -4.08
C LEU A 480 4.97 -6.39 -5.00
N GLY A 481 4.01 -6.98 -5.72
CA GLY A 481 4.29 -8.00 -6.73
C GLY A 481 5.18 -7.51 -7.88
N LEU A 482 4.93 -6.29 -8.38
CA LEU A 482 5.74 -5.63 -9.41
C LEU A 482 7.19 -5.42 -8.95
N ARG A 483 7.39 -4.83 -7.76
CA ARG A 483 8.72 -4.61 -7.18
C ARG A 483 9.52 -5.91 -7.07
N ARG A 484 8.86 -7.00 -6.62
CA ARG A 484 9.48 -8.32 -6.55
C ARG A 484 9.93 -8.82 -7.92
N LEU A 485 9.06 -8.75 -8.93
CA LEU A 485 9.39 -9.18 -10.30
C LEU A 485 10.54 -8.36 -10.89
N LEU A 486 10.61 -7.07 -10.59
CA LEU A 486 11.72 -6.19 -10.99
C LEU A 486 13.03 -6.59 -10.33
N CYS A 487 13.08 -6.75 -9.01
CA CYS A 487 14.28 -7.24 -8.29
C CYS A 487 14.79 -8.54 -8.89
N ARG A 488 13.88 -9.52 -9.05
CA ARG A 488 14.19 -10.84 -9.62
C ARG A 488 14.71 -10.77 -11.05
N GLY A 489 14.10 -9.93 -11.89
CA GLY A 489 14.53 -9.69 -13.26
C GLY A 489 15.93 -9.08 -13.31
N ILE A 490 16.21 -8.08 -12.47
CA ILE A 490 17.52 -7.41 -12.38
C ILE A 490 18.61 -8.38 -11.92
N VAL A 491 18.36 -9.17 -10.87
CA VAL A 491 19.34 -10.17 -10.37
C VAL A 491 19.70 -11.17 -11.46
N ARG A 492 18.71 -11.71 -12.18
CA ARG A 492 18.95 -12.66 -13.28
C ARG A 492 19.66 -12.01 -14.46
N PHE A 493 19.36 -10.74 -14.76
CA PHE A 493 20.05 -10.02 -15.81
C PHE A 493 21.53 -9.78 -15.45
N LEU A 494 21.82 -9.36 -14.21
CA LEU A 494 23.20 -9.22 -13.73
C LEU A 494 23.96 -10.56 -13.74
N ALA A 495 23.29 -11.66 -13.37
CA ALA A 495 23.86 -13.01 -13.47
C ALA A 495 24.18 -13.40 -14.92
N ALA A 496 23.30 -13.11 -15.87
CA ALA A 496 23.54 -13.38 -17.29
C ALA A 496 24.72 -12.55 -17.84
N LEU A 497 24.87 -11.30 -17.39
CA LEU A 497 26.03 -10.47 -17.73
C LEU A 497 27.34 -11.02 -17.15
N ASN A 498 27.29 -11.58 -15.95
CA ASN A 498 28.43 -12.26 -15.33
C ASN A 498 28.81 -13.53 -16.10
N GLN A 499 27.84 -14.35 -16.51
CA GLN A 499 28.08 -15.52 -17.38
C GLN A 499 28.67 -15.14 -18.73
N ALA A 500 28.24 -14.02 -19.31
CA ALA A 500 28.79 -13.47 -20.55
C ALA A 500 30.20 -12.85 -20.38
N GLY A 501 30.72 -12.78 -19.15
CA GLY A 501 32.03 -12.19 -18.85
C GLY A 501 32.07 -10.66 -18.95
N LEU A 502 30.92 -10.00 -19.05
CA LEU A 502 30.80 -8.53 -19.14
C LEU A 502 30.93 -7.85 -17.77
N VAL A 503 30.54 -8.56 -16.71
CA VAL A 503 30.71 -8.13 -15.33
C VAL A 503 31.68 -9.08 -14.68
N LYS A 504 32.66 -8.55 -13.94
CA LYS A 504 33.59 -9.35 -13.15
C LYS A 504 33.42 -9.00 -11.68
N PRO A 505 33.47 -9.99 -10.77
CA PRO A 505 33.46 -9.69 -9.35
C PRO A 505 34.68 -8.82 -9.00
N PRO A 506 34.49 -7.73 -8.23
CA PRO A 506 35.59 -6.87 -7.82
C PRO A 506 36.53 -7.65 -6.90
N ILE A 507 37.84 -7.50 -7.11
CA ILE A 507 38.86 -8.08 -6.24
C ILE A 507 39.18 -7.05 -5.14
N PHE A 508 39.12 -7.49 -3.88
CA PHE A 508 39.40 -6.65 -2.73
C PHE A 508 40.69 -7.10 -2.05
N GLU A 509 41.64 -6.18 -1.86
CA GLU A 509 42.94 -6.47 -1.23
C GLU A 509 42.83 -6.61 0.30
N PHE A 510 41.99 -5.77 0.94
CA PHE A 510 41.93 -5.64 2.41
C PHE A 510 40.67 -6.25 3.04
N THR A 511 39.78 -6.84 2.24
CA THR A 511 38.51 -7.42 2.74
C THR A 511 38.06 -8.57 1.85
N THR A 512 37.13 -9.38 2.33
CA THR A 512 36.46 -10.41 1.55
C THR A 512 35.04 -9.98 1.17
N HIS A 513 34.46 -10.62 0.15
CA HIS A 513 33.04 -10.42 -0.20
C HIS A 513 32.12 -10.77 0.97
N GLN A 514 32.44 -11.83 1.72
CA GLN A 514 31.70 -12.24 2.92
C GLN A 514 31.65 -11.13 3.98
N ARG A 515 32.79 -10.54 4.35
CA ARG A 515 32.82 -9.47 5.37
C ARG A 515 32.02 -8.24 4.94
N ARG A 516 32.06 -7.89 3.64
CA ARG A 516 31.25 -6.79 3.10
C ARG A 516 29.76 -7.12 3.15
N PHE A 517 29.38 -8.35 2.82
CA PHE A 517 27.99 -8.82 2.95
C PHE A 517 27.50 -8.72 4.40
N GLU A 518 28.24 -9.30 5.34
CA GLU A 518 27.93 -9.26 6.77
C GLU A 518 27.75 -7.81 7.26
N LYS A 519 28.67 -6.92 6.89
CA LYS A 519 28.61 -5.51 7.29
C LYS A 519 27.43 -4.75 6.69
N ARG A 520 27.00 -5.10 5.47
CA ARG A 520 25.86 -4.45 4.78
C ARG A 520 24.52 -4.80 5.42
N PHE A 521 24.38 -6.03 5.93
CA PHE A 521 23.14 -6.54 6.51
C PHE A 521 23.20 -6.69 8.04
N GLU A 522 24.25 -6.17 8.69
CA GLU A 522 24.43 -6.24 10.15
C GLU A 522 23.20 -5.74 10.92
N SER A 523 22.56 -4.66 10.44
CA SER A 523 21.35 -4.11 11.06
C SER A 523 20.18 -5.10 11.13
N PHE A 524 20.16 -6.11 10.26
CA PHE A 524 19.09 -7.11 10.20
C PHE A 524 19.35 -8.30 11.12
N SER A 525 20.56 -8.46 11.64
CA SER A 525 20.93 -9.57 12.54
C SER A 525 20.15 -9.58 13.87
N VAL A 526 19.60 -8.43 14.26
CA VAL A 526 18.79 -8.27 15.48
C VAL A 526 17.37 -8.82 15.30
N ILE A 527 16.92 -9.00 14.05
CA ILE A 527 15.57 -9.46 13.72
C ILE A 527 15.58 -10.98 13.62
N SER A 528 14.65 -11.62 14.34
CA SER A 528 14.55 -13.09 14.36
C SER A 528 13.75 -13.67 13.18
N GLN A 529 12.74 -12.94 12.70
CA GLN A 529 11.92 -13.34 11.55
C GLN A 529 11.69 -12.14 10.63
N PRO A 530 11.97 -12.27 9.32
CA PRO A 530 12.56 -13.44 8.67
C PRO A 530 14.00 -13.70 9.15
N PRO A 531 14.48 -14.95 9.13
CA PRO A 531 15.85 -15.26 9.49
C PRO A 531 16.82 -14.48 8.58
N PRO A 532 17.88 -13.88 9.13
CA PRO A 532 18.85 -13.16 8.32
C PRO A 532 19.58 -14.13 7.40
N LEU A 533 19.58 -13.83 6.10
CA LEU A 533 20.31 -14.63 5.11
C LEU A 533 21.82 -14.46 5.28
N THR A 534 22.55 -15.55 5.10
CA THR A 534 24.01 -15.60 5.18
C THR A 534 24.64 -15.36 3.81
N TYR A 535 25.96 -15.15 3.80
CA TYR A 535 26.70 -15.04 2.55
C TYR A 535 26.69 -16.35 1.75
N ASP A 536 26.64 -17.50 2.43
CA ASP A 536 26.53 -18.80 1.76
C ASP A 536 25.18 -18.96 1.06
N ASP A 537 24.09 -18.54 1.71
CA ASP A 537 22.76 -18.48 1.07
C ASP A 537 22.78 -17.60 -0.19
N TYR A 538 23.51 -16.49 -0.15
CA TYR A 538 23.71 -15.65 -1.33
C TYR A 538 24.49 -16.38 -2.42
N CYS A 539 25.62 -17.01 -2.09
CA CYS A 539 26.41 -17.77 -3.07
C CYS A 539 25.59 -18.87 -3.74
N GLN A 540 24.85 -19.67 -2.96
CA GLN A 540 23.99 -20.73 -3.49
C GLN A 540 22.80 -20.17 -4.28
N GLY A 541 22.17 -19.11 -3.78
CA GLY A 541 20.99 -18.50 -4.39
C GLY A 541 21.28 -17.62 -5.61
N SER A 542 22.55 -17.24 -5.82
CA SER A 542 23.01 -16.47 -6.98
C SER A 542 23.93 -17.26 -7.91
N ASP A 543 24.19 -18.54 -7.61
CA ASP A 543 24.92 -19.42 -8.51
C ASP A 543 24.02 -19.88 -9.66
N PHE A 544 24.26 -19.28 -10.82
CA PHE A 544 23.60 -19.66 -12.07
C PHE A 544 24.54 -20.45 -12.98
N SER A 545 25.72 -20.88 -12.54
CA SER A 545 26.73 -21.56 -13.38
C SER A 545 26.22 -22.83 -14.07
N SER A 546 25.26 -23.54 -13.45
CA SER A 546 24.66 -24.74 -14.01
C SER A 546 23.57 -24.47 -15.07
N ILE A 547 23.06 -23.25 -15.16
CA ILE A 547 21.95 -22.88 -16.05
C ILE A 547 22.50 -22.36 -17.37
N GLN A 548 21.94 -22.85 -18.48
CA GLN A 548 22.34 -22.40 -19.82
C GLN A 548 22.04 -20.90 -19.99
N PRO A 549 22.95 -20.12 -20.60
CA PRO A 549 22.78 -18.68 -20.76
C PRO A 549 21.44 -18.29 -21.41
N GLU A 550 20.97 -19.05 -22.40
CA GLU A 550 19.69 -18.80 -23.08
C GLU A 550 18.49 -18.99 -22.15
N GLU A 551 18.53 -19.99 -21.27
CA GLU A 551 17.46 -20.24 -20.29
C GLU A 551 17.42 -19.12 -19.23
N LEU A 552 18.59 -18.67 -18.78
CA LEU A 552 18.70 -17.56 -17.82
C LEU A 552 18.19 -16.25 -18.41
N LEU A 553 18.58 -15.92 -19.64
CA LEU A 553 18.11 -14.75 -20.39
C LEU A 553 16.59 -14.83 -20.63
N ALA A 554 16.06 -15.99 -21.01
CA ALA A 554 14.62 -16.18 -21.16
C ALA A 554 13.87 -15.97 -19.83
N SER A 555 14.42 -16.45 -18.72
CA SER A 555 13.84 -16.26 -17.37
C SER A 555 13.83 -14.79 -16.94
N ALA A 556 14.91 -14.04 -17.22
CA ALA A 556 14.95 -12.59 -16.99
C ALA A 556 13.92 -11.85 -17.86
N ALA A 557 13.78 -12.25 -19.13
CA ALA A 557 12.83 -11.64 -20.07
C ALA A 557 11.39 -11.88 -19.64
N GLU A 558 11.07 -13.06 -19.12
CA GLU A 558 9.77 -13.37 -18.55
C GLU A 558 9.45 -12.48 -17.34
N CYS A 559 10.42 -12.23 -16.46
CA CYS A 559 10.23 -11.33 -15.32
C CYS A 559 9.89 -9.90 -15.75
N PHE A 560 10.61 -9.35 -16.73
CA PHE A 560 10.31 -8.00 -17.22
C PHE A 560 8.99 -7.93 -18.00
N ARG A 561 8.62 -8.99 -18.74
CA ARG A 561 7.32 -9.09 -19.39
C ARG A 561 6.17 -9.14 -18.37
N ALA A 562 6.31 -9.94 -17.32
CA ALA A 562 5.35 -10.02 -16.23
C ALA A 562 5.26 -8.69 -15.47
N SER A 563 6.40 -8.02 -15.25
CA SER A 563 6.46 -6.68 -14.65
C SER A 563 5.70 -5.66 -15.50
N LYS A 564 5.92 -5.65 -16.82
CA LYS A 564 5.19 -4.77 -17.75
C LYS A 564 3.68 -5.05 -17.73
N ALA A 565 3.27 -6.32 -17.68
CA ALA A 565 1.86 -6.67 -17.57
C ALA A 565 1.24 -6.19 -16.24
N ALA A 566 1.98 -6.24 -15.14
CA ALA A 566 1.53 -5.70 -13.85
C ALA A 566 1.43 -4.16 -13.88
N VAL A 567 2.38 -3.47 -14.52
CA VAL A 567 2.35 -2.03 -14.78
C VAL A 567 1.11 -1.64 -15.58
N ASP A 568 0.81 -2.34 -16.67
CA ASP A 568 -0.38 -2.06 -17.50
C ASP A 568 -1.67 -2.18 -16.67
N LYS A 569 -1.76 -3.22 -15.83
CA LYS A 569 -2.91 -3.42 -14.92
C LYS A 569 -3.02 -2.29 -13.90
N LEU A 570 -1.91 -1.87 -13.28
CA LEU A 570 -1.89 -0.74 -12.37
C LEU A 570 -2.35 0.55 -13.06
N LEU A 571 -1.89 0.82 -14.27
CA LEU A 571 -2.32 1.99 -15.05
C LEU A 571 -3.82 1.95 -15.38
N VAL A 572 -4.36 0.77 -15.70
CA VAL A 572 -5.81 0.61 -15.91
C VAL A 572 -6.59 0.89 -14.62
N MET A 573 -6.13 0.39 -13.47
CA MET A 573 -6.77 0.67 -12.17
C MET A 573 -6.73 2.17 -11.83
N LEU A 574 -5.58 2.82 -12.03
CA LEU A 574 -5.41 4.25 -11.83
C LEU A 574 -6.34 5.07 -12.74
N ASN A 575 -6.38 4.76 -14.03
CA ASN A 575 -7.23 5.47 -14.99
C ASN A 575 -8.72 5.24 -14.74
N LYS A 576 -9.13 4.02 -14.35
CA LYS A 576 -10.52 3.71 -13.99
C LYS A 576 -10.99 4.59 -12.83
N ARG A 577 -10.12 4.81 -11.84
CA ARG A 577 -10.45 5.64 -10.69
C ARG A 577 -10.51 7.12 -11.03
N SER A 578 -9.67 7.60 -11.95
CA SER A 578 -9.82 8.95 -12.52
C SER A 578 -11.13 9.13 -13.31
N GLY A 579 -11.67 8.06 -13.93
CA GLY A 579 -12.89 8.15 -14.75
C GLY A 579 -14.21 7.88 -14.03
N SER A 580 -14.24 6.98 -13.03
CA SER A 580 -15.47 6.60 -12.32
C SER A 580 -16.05 7.72 -11.46
N SER A 581 -15.26 8.72 -11.07
CA SER A 581 -15.78 9.92 -10.39
C SER A 581 -16.71 10.75 -11.30
N SER A 582 -16.43 10.82 -12.60
CA SER A 582 -17.25 11.60 -13.54
C SER A 582 -18.67 11.04 -13.74
N ALA A 583 -18.88 9.72 -13.57
CA ALA A 583 -20.15 9.06 -13.88
C ALA A 583 -21.15 8.97 -12.70
N LEU A 584 -20.68 8.97 -11.45
CA LEU A 584 -21.54 8.92 -10.25
C LEU A 584 -21.95 10.31 -9.73
N LEU A 585 -21.37 11.38 -10.26
CA LEU A 585 -21.55 12.77 -9.79
C LEU A 585 -22.55 13.61 -10.62
N SER A 586 -23.29 13.03 -11.57
CA SER A 586 -24.24 13.81 -12.38
C SER A 586 -25.54 14.18 -11.68
N SER A 587 -25.80 13.70 -10.46
CA SER A 587 -27.13 13.82 -9.84
C SER A 587 -27.25 14.72 -8.60
N THR A 588 -26.19 15.15 -7.91
CA THR A 588 -26.38 16.13 -6.80
C THR A 588 -25.14 16.98 -6.48
N THR A 589 -25.32 18.30 -6.61
CA THR A 589 -24.54 19.42 -6.05
C THR A 589 -23.13 19.67 -6.61
N SER A 590 -22.92 20.91 -7.08
CA SER A 590 -21.68 21.40 -7.68
C SER A 590 -20.51 21.41 -6.69
N MET A 591 -19.60 20.44 -6.82
CA MET A 591 -18.25 20.54 -6.25
C MET A 591 -17.27 21.09 -7.28
N THR A 592 -16.24 21.77 -6.78
CA THR A 592 -15.26 22.50 -7.59
C THR A 592 -14.15 21.57 -8.08
N ALA A 593 -13.46 21.91 -9.18
CA ALA A 593 -12.35 21.12 -9.72
C ALA A 593 -11.18 20.89 -8.73
N SER A 594 -11.17 21.57 -7.56
CA SER A 594 -10.23 21.27 -6.48
C SER A 594 -10.56 19.98 -5.72
N ASP A 595 -11.83 19.57 -5.63
CA ASP A 595 -12.25 18.41 -4.83
C ASP A 595 -11.89 17.07 -5.51
N GLU A 596 -11.84 17.05 -6.85
CA GLU A 596 -11.38 15.90 -7.64
C GLU A 596 -9.86 15.67 -7.49
N LYS A 597 -9.10 16.74 -7.18
CA LYS A 597 -7.65 16.70 -6.96
C LYS A 597 -7.29 16.09 -5.60
N ASP A 598 -8.15 16.26 -4.59
CA ASP A 598 -7.91 15.79 -3.23
C ASP A 598 -8.03 14.25 -3.12
N MET A 599 -8.84 13.61 -3.97
CA MET A 599 -9.00 12.14 -4.02
C MET A 599 -7.82 11.39 -4.66
N LEU A 600 -7.07 12.03 -5.57
CA LEU A 600 -5.89 11.46 -6.23
C LEU A 600 -4.67 11.38 -5.30
N ASN A 601 -4.68 12.08 -4.17
CA ASN A 601 -3.52 12.23 -3.28
C ASN A 601 -3.27 11.03 -2.34
N TYR A 602 -4.20 10.07 -2.25
CA TYR A 602 -4.10 8.90 -1.35
C TYR A 602 -3.82 7.58 -2.07
N LEU A 603 -3.54 7.65 -3.37
CA LEU A 603 -3.21 6.46 -4.13
C LEU A 603 -1.89 5.87 -3.61
N PRO A 604 -1.78 4.52 -3.50
CA PRO A 604 -0.56 3.88 -3.04
C PRO A 604 0.68 4.18 -3.90
N VAL A 605 0.46 4.59 -5.15
CA VAL A 605 1.52 4.90 -6.11
C VAL A 605 1.03 5.98 -7.08
N ALA A 606 1.90 6.95 -7.36
CA ALA A 606 1.62 7.97 -8.36
C ALA A 606 1.73 7.39 -9.78
N LYS A 607 0.95 7.94 -10.71
CA LYS A 607 0.97 7.52 -12.11
C LYS A 607 2.36 7.67 -12.72
N GLU A 608 3.07 8.73 -12.37
CA GLU A 608 4.43 9.02 -12.81
C GLU A 608 5.42 7.98 -12.31
N GLU A 609 5.27 7.50 -11.07
CA GLU A 609 6.07 6.41 -10.52
C GLU A 609 5.81 5.12 -11.30
N VAL A 610 4.55 4.75 -11.55
CA VAL A 610 4.23 3.57 -12.37
C VAL A 610 4.82 3.67 -13.78
N MET A 611 4.73 4.85 -14.41
CA MET A 611 5.33 5.10 -15.72
C MET A 611 6.87 5.03 -15.70
N SER A 612 7.49 5.46 -14.61
CA SER A 612 8.94 5.36 -14.44
C SER A 612 9.40 3.90 -14.30
N LEU A 613 8.65 3.06 -13.57
CA LEU A 613 8.85 1.62 -13.50
C LEU A 613 8.62 0.95 -14.86
N ALA A 614 7.64 1.42 -15.63
CA ALA A 614 7.41 0.97 -17.01
C ALA A 614 8.64 1.19 -17.89
N LYS A 615 9.27 2.37 -17.80
CA LYS A 615 10.51 2.69 -18.53
C LYS A 615 11.63 1.74 -18.16
N VAL A 616 11.80 1.41 -16.88
CA VAL A 616 12.79 0.42 -16.42
C VAL A 616 12.50 -0.96 -17.02
N CYS A 617 11.25 -1.42 -16.99
CA CYS A 617 10.85 -2.72 -17.56
C CYS A 617 11.18 -2.80 -19.05
N VAL A 618 10.78 -1.77 -19.82
CA VAL A 618 10.96 -1.73 -21.28
C VAL A 618 12.44 -1.59 -21.62
N GLY A 619 13.16 -0.68 -20.95
CA GLY A 619 14.59 -0.48 -21.13
C GLY A 619 15.37 -1.77 -20.93
N ASN A 620 15.18 -2.43 -19.79
CA ASN A 620 15.85 -3.71 -19.50
C ASN A 620 15.47 -4.81 -20.49
N SER A 621 14.20 -4.89 -20.91
CA SER A 621 13.77 -5.87 -21.92
C SER A 621 14.48 -5.69 -23.27
N LEU A 622 14.70 -4.45 -23.70
CA LEU A 622 15.39 -4.13 -24.95
C LEU A 622 16.87 -4.53 -24.90
N PHE A 623 17.58 -4.15 -23.82
CA PHE A 623 18.99 -4.52 -23.66
C PHE A 623 19.19 -6.02 -23.49
N LEU A 624 18.26 -6.68 -22.78
CA LEU A 624 18.27 -8.14 -22.64
C LEU A 624 18.06 -8.85 -23.99
N HIS A 625 17.19 -8.31 -24.85
CA HIS A 625 17.02 -8.84 -26.21
C HIS A 625 18.29 -8.69 -27.05
N LYS A 626 18.97 -7.53 -26.98
CA LYS A 626 20.26 -7.31 -27.65
C LYS A 626 21.31 -8.32 -27.17
N LEU A 627 21.43 -8.52 -25.85
CA LEU A 627 22.34 -9.53 -25.28
C LEU A 627 22.00 -10.94 -25.76
N THR A 628 20.70 -11.28 -25.81
CA THR A 628 20.24 -12.58 -26.31
C THR A 628 20.62 -12.82 -27.77
N GLN A 629 20.55 -11.79 -28.62
CA GLN A 629 20.99 -11.90 -30.02
C GLN A 629 22.50 -12.14 -30.13
N GLN A 630 23.30 -11.44 -29.33
CA GLN A 630 24.76 -11.59 -29.32
C GLN A 630 25.21 -12.96 -28.80
N VAL A 631 24.55 -13.48 -27.76
CA VAL A 631 24.83 -14.83 -27.26
C VAL A 631 24.50 -15.89 -28.32
N ARG A 632 23.39 -15.73 -29.05
CA ARG A 632 22.98 -16.65 -30.12
C ARG A 632 23.86 -16.60 -31.36
N SER A 633 24.45 -15.44 -31.69
CA SER A 633 25.37 -15.34 -32.82
C SER A 633 26.72 -16.00 -32.52
N GLY A 634 27.00 -16.35 -31.26
CA GLY A 634 28.30 -16.85 -30.82
C GLY A 634 29.40 -15.79 -30.88
N GLU A 635 29.05 -14.53 -31.13
CA GLU A 635 29.99 -13.43 -31.16
C GLU A 635 30.42 -13.09 -29.73
N LYS A 636 31.72 -12.87 -29.53
CA LYS A 636 32.24 -12.49 -28.22
C LYS A 636 31.62 -11.16 -27.81
N VAL A 637 30.78 -11.18 -26.79
CA VAL A 637 30.12 -9.97 -26.30
C VAL A 637 31.20 -9.05 -25.72
N THR A 638 31.43 -7.93 -26.40
CA THR A 638 32.33 -6.87 -25.94
C THR A 638 31.49 -5.63 -25.71
N GLY A 639 31.70 -4.97 -24.57
CA GLY A 639 30.93 -3.80 -24.21
C GLY A 639 31.12 -3.45 -22.74
N LYS A 640 30.83 -2.20 -22.40
CA LYS A 640 30.81 -1.74 -21.00
C LYS A 640 29.38 -1.79 -20.49
N VAL A 641 29.18 -2.40 -19.33
CA VAL A 641 27.89 -2.35 -18.63
C VAL A 641 27.78 -1.02 -17.91
N LEU A 642 26.66 -0.33 -18.11
CA LEU A 642 26.34 0.92 -17.43
C LEU A 642 24.99 0.76 -16.72
N ILE A 643 25.02 0.94 -15.40
CA ILE A 643 23.83 0.94 -14.55
C ILE A 643 23.31 2.37 -14.47
N ASP A 644 22.07 2.58 -14.89
CA ASP A 644 21.42 3.89 -14.97
C ASP A 644 20.17 3.96 -14.09
N PHE A 645 20.14 4.90 -13.14
CA PHE A 645 19.00 5.17 -12.26
C PHE A 645 18.19 6.41 -12.69
N SER A 646 18.43 6.95 -13.89
CA SER A 646 17.71 8.13 -14.40
C SER A 646 16.21 7.92 -14.57
N ALA A 647 15.79 6.70 -14.90
CA ALA A 647 14.37 6.35 -15.04
C ALA A 647 13.69 6.24 -13.67
N HIS A 648 14.29 5.52 -12.71
CA HIS A 648 13.75 5.33 -11.37
C HIS A 648 14.90 5.22 -10.35
N LYS A 649 14.75 5.85 -9.19
CA LYS A 649 15.84 5.95 -8.20
C LYS A 649 16.18 4.65 -7.48
N GLN A 650 15.23 3.73 -7.38
CA GLN A 650 15.43 2.47 -6.68
C GLN A 650 15.58 1.27 -7.61
N PHE A 651 15.29 1.42 -8.90
CA PHE A 651 15.32 0.32 -9.88
C PHE A 651 16.11 0.77 -11.10
N CYS A 652 17.23 0.11 -11.36
CA CYS A 652 18.13 0.50 -12.44
C CYS A 652 17.71 -0.03 -13.81
N SER A 653 18.05 0.74 -14.84
CA SER A 653 18.16 0.29 -16.23
C SER A 653 19.60 -0.12 -16.52
N ILE A 654 19.78 -1.30 -17.09
CA ILE A 654 21.09 -1.87 -17.41
C ILE A 654 21.34 -1.67 -18.91
N LYS A 655 22.36 -0.89 -19.26
CA LYS A 655 22.75 -0.59 -20.65
C LYS A 655 24.05 -1.30 -20.98
N ILE A 656 24.15 -1.82 -22.21
CA ILE A 656 25.38 -2.42 -22.77
C ILE A 656 25.82 -1.52 -23.92
N THR A 657 26.88 -0.76 -23.68
CA THR A 657 27.48 0.18 -24.65
C THR A 657 28.64 -0.45 -25.37
#